data_AF-A0A944SFZ4-F1
#
_entry.id   AF-A0A944SFZ4-F1
#
_cell.length_a   1.000
_cell.length_b   1.000
_cell.length_c   1.000
_cell.angle_alpha   90.00
_cell.angle_beta   90.00
_cell.angle_gamma   90.00
#
_symmetry.space_group_name_H-M   'P 1'
#
loop_
_entity.id
_entity.type
_entity.pdbx_description
1 polymer ?
#
loop_
_entity_poly.entity_id
_entity_poly.type
_entity_poly.pdbx_seq_one_letter_code
_entity_poly.pdbx_strand_id
1 'polypeptide(L)'
;IQMSADPDRGHVFTDRLLHARGSAETMFMGAETIKPVIRRLVPEAEFMVRPRFSTLTHTGSRKITRLPARSAIVAFSAADVYTIAEMVRRHRGGAAVVLGALSPRTRNAQIAMYQNGDVDYLVATDAIGMGLNMDVDHVAFAQTRKFDGRIPRNLTPTELAQIAGRAGRHMNDGTFGTTADTEPLEPTVADQIERHSFENLRIVHWRNSRLRYTSIGALKASLNIRPKGNGLVRARPADDEVALEALSKDAEITALATNPERVALLWDVCRIPDFGNVMSDGHTRLLARIFKFVATPGGRLPTDWIAGHVERIDRADGDIETLAQRIANIRTWTYVSFRSNWLQDAPLWQERSRAVEDKLSDALHERLTQRFVDKRTAMLVRRMKDKDELLAAVTRKGDVVVEGHFVGRLKGFRFIADDEETEPNAKRAATAAAMQALRSEIPVRVARFEAEPDEAFSADSGARILWRGEPVGRITAGSDILAPVARVTETDLMDSHLRDRIQTRLTSWLDDYVSHRLKPLLKARQADLSAPAKGLVFQLAESLGSAPRRVVETQISALGTDGRRAVRRLGVRVGRECVFMPALLRAAHIEAKVLLWTAWAGHDNPPAAIPEGRVSISVEPDVPATFYWAVGYMPTGRLAVRVDMLERLAEQAWTLLRKGPFAPSPELMSIIGCGTEDISAILGALGFRKVNVKSEERFAAPKKGRRPAAKKSSRTTQPSRVSDSPFAKLRELRG
;
A
#
# COMPACT_ATOMS: atom_id res chain seq x y z
N ILE A 1 9.06 -24.25 -40.73
CA ILE A 1 9.03 -24.49 -42.20
C ILE A 1 7.82 -23.82 -42.88
N GLN A 2 6.67 -23.74 -42.21
CA GLN A 2 5.45 -23.04 -42.66
C GLN A 2 5.66 -21.58 -43.09
N MET A 3 6.70 -20.91 -42.56
CA MET A 3 7.15 -19.59 -43.02
C MET A 3 7.46 -19.52 -44.52
N SER A 4 7.63 -20.64 -45.22
CA SER A 4 7.74 -20.69 -46.67
C SER A 4 6.52 -20.08 -47.39
N ALA A 5 5.36 -20.02 -46.73
CA ALA A 5 4.16 -19.36 -47.24
C ALA A 5 4.09 -17.85 -46.92
N ASP A 6 5.10 -17.27 -46.27
CA ASP A 6 5.20 -15.84 -46.05
C ASP A 6 5.51 -15.09 -47.37
N PRO A 7 4.75 -14.05 -47.75
CA PRO A 7 4.92 -13.37 -49.03
C PRO A 7 6.25 -12.67 -49.25
N ASP A 8 6.89 -12.23 -48.17
CA ASP A 8 8.06 -11.34 -48.22
C ASP A 8 9.34 -12.15 -47.97
N ARG A 9 9.33 -13.01 -46.95
CA ARG A 9 10.50 -13.79 -46.50
C ARG A 9 10.42 -15.28 -46.81
N GLY A 10 9.27 -15.78 -47.25
CA GLY A 10 9.06 -17.22 -47.44
C GLY A 10 10.00 -17.87 -48.45
N HIS A 11 10.45 -17.11 -49.44
CA HIS A 11 11.42 -17.57 -50.44
C HIS A 11 12.74 -18.07 -49.83
N VAL A 12 13.17 -17.54 -48.69
CA VAL A 12 14.39 -18.01 -48.01
C VAL A 12 14.20 -19.42 -47.46
N PHE A 13 13.03 -19.70 -46.87
CA PHE A 13 12.71 -21.03 -46.34
C PHE A 13 12.45 -22.04 -47.44
N THR A 14 11.79 -21.62 -48.52
CA THR A 14 11.58 -22.46 -49.71
C THR A 14 12.90 -22.84 -50.37
N ASP A 15 13.85 -21.90 -50.51
CA ASP A 15 15.19 -22.20 -51.02
C ASP A 15 15.90 -23.25 -50.15
N ARG A 16 15.86 -23.08 -48.82
CA ARG A 16 16.43 -24.07 -47.88
C ARG A 16 15.73 -25.43 -47.96
N LEU A 17 14.41 -25.47 -48.10
CA LEU A 17 13.66 -26.72 -48.31
C LEU A 17 14.17 -27.47 -49.55
N LEU A 18 14.33 -26.75 -50.66
CA LEU A 18 14.69 -27.35 -51.94
C LEU A 18 16.17 -27.73 -52.03
N HIS A 19 17.06 -26.97 -51.38
CA HIS A 19 18.50 -27.05 -51.64
C HIS A 19 19.38 -27.36 -50.43
N ALA A 20 18.94 -27.11 -49.19
CA ALA A 20 19.76 -27.44 -48.03
C ALA A 20 19.83 -28.96 -47.87
N ARG A 21 21.04 -29.51 -47.78
CA ARG A 21 21.29 -30.93 -47.53
C ARG A 21 22.30 -31.03 -46.38
N GLY A 22 21.88 -31.61 -45.27
CA GLY A 22 22.76 -31.98 -44.17
C GLY A 22 23.71 -33.12 -44.55
N SER A 23 24.65 -33.45 -43.66
CA SER A 23 25.62 -34.53 -43.88
C SER A 23 25.00 -35.92 -43.86
N ALA A 24 23.92 -36.12 -43.10
CA ALA A 24 23.15 -37.36 -43.04
C ALA A 24 21.67 -37.12 -43.34
N GLU A 25 21.04 -36.21 -42.58
CA GLU A 25 19.62 -35.87 -42.73
C GLU A 25 19.40 -34.35 -42.69
N THR A 26 18.26 -33.90 -43.19
CA THR A 26 17.84 -32.49 -43.12
C THR A 26 16.49 -32.42 -42.42
N MET A 27 16.48 -31.95 -41.17
CA MET A 27 15.27 -31.88 -40.36
C MET A 27 14.56 -30.53 -40.52
N PHE A 28 13.26 -30.57 -40.85
CA PHE A 28 12.40 -29.39 -40.88
C PHE A 28 11.34 -29.47 -39.79
N MET A 29 11.21 -28.42 -38.98
CA MET A 29 10.18 -28.31 -37.95
C MET A 29 9.16 -27.24 -38.32
N GLY A 30 7.88 -27.50 -38.04
CA GLY A 30 6.79 -26.55 -38.26
C GLY A 30 5.40 -27.18 -38.14
N ALA A 31 4.37 -26.41 -38.50
CA ALA A 31 2.98 -26.86 -38.44
C ALA A 31 2.67 -27.93 -39.51
N GLU A 32 1.76 -28.86 -39.18
CA GLU A 32 1.33 -29.93 -40.10
C GLU A 32 0.66 -29.39 -41.37
N THR A 33 0.11 -28.17 -41.33
CA THR A 33 -0.56 -27.53 -42.47
C THR A 33 0.28 -27.44 -43.74
N ILE A 34 1.62 -27.48 -43.64
CA ILE A 34 2.52 -27.44 -44.81
C ILE A 34 2.76 -28.83 -45.45
N LYS A 35 2.38 -29.92 -44.76
CA LYS A 35 2.63 -31.30 -45.17
C LYS A 35 2.22 -31.61 -46.62
N PRO A 36 1.05 -31.16 -47.13
CA PRO A 36 0.68 -31.40 -48.52
C PRO A 36 1.56 -30.69 -49.55
N VAL A 37 2.15 -29.54 -49.21
CA VAL A 37 3.13 -28.86 -50.07
C VAL A 37 4.45 -29.61 -50.06
N ILE A 38 4.95 -30.01 -48.88
CA ILE A 38 6.21 -30.74 -48.76
C ILE A 38 6.14 -32.06 -49.52
N ARG A 39 5.07 -32.85 -49.35
CA ARG A 39 4.89 -34.12 -50.09
C ARG A 39 4.95 -33.95 -51.61
N ARG A 40 4.53 -32.79 -52.14
CA ARG A 40 4.56 -32.50 -53.57
C ARG A 40 5.95 -32.02 -54.03
N LEU A 41 6.65 -31.22 -53.21
CA LEU A 41 7.95 -30.65 -53.56
C LEU A 41 9.12 -31.61 -53.27
N VAL A 42 8.98 -32.45 -52.25
CA VAL A 42 9.97 -33.43 -51.77
C VAL A 42 9.23 -34.72 -51.43
N PRO A 43 8.92 -35.57 -52.44
CA PRO A 43 8.16 -36.81 -52.25
C PRO A 43 8.78 -37.79 -51.26
N GLU A 44 10.10 -37.75 -51.10
CA GLU A 44 10.88 -38.63 -50.22
C GLU A 44 10.86 -38.18 -48.75
N ALA A 45 10.19 -37.07 -48.42
CA ALA A 45 10.17 -36.54 -47.05
C ALA A 45 9.36 -37.44 -46.10
N GLU A 46 9.97 -37.79 -44.97
CA GLU A 46 9.30 -38.46 -43.85
C GLU A 46 8.64 -37.45 -42.90
N PHE A 47 7.49 -37.84 -42.32
CA PHE A 47 6.72 -36.96 -41.44
C PHE A 47 6.54 -37.58 -40.06
N MET A 48 7.08 -36.90 -39.05
CA MET A 48 6.88 -37.23 -37.64
C MET A 48 6.00 -36.17 -36.98
N VAL A 49 4.88 -36.59 -36.37
CA VAL A 49 3.94 -35.70 -35.68
C VAL A 49 4.20 -35.74 -34.18
N ARG A 50 4.18 -34.56 -33.54
CA ARG A 50 4.26 -34.41 -32.09
C ARG A 50 3.02 -33.65 -31.61
N PRO A 51 2.08 -34.30 -30.89
CA PRO A 51 0.90 -33.61 -30.36
C PRO A 51 1.31 -32.66 -29.24
N ARG A 52 0.46 -31.66 -28.99
CA ARG A 52 0.60 -30.77 -27.84
C ARG A 52 0.32 -31.56 -26.55
N PHE A 53 1.13 -31.34 -25.52
CA PHE A 53 0.98 -32.03 -24.23
C PHE A 53 -0.06 -31.39 -23.30
N SER A 54 -0.33 -30.08 -23.44
CA SER A 54 -1.29 -29.34 -22.63
C SER A 54 -2.54 -28.93 -23.41
N THR A 55 -3.64 -28.77 -22.68
CA THR A 55 -4.92 -28.28 -23.21
C THR A 55 -4.90 -26.76 -23.28
N LEU A 56 -5.48 -26.21 -24.35
CA LEU A 56 -5.68 -24.78 -24.52
C LEU A 56 -7.18 -24.50 -24.56
N THR A 57 -7.69 -23.64 -23.67
CA THR A 57 -9.13 -23.39 -23.53
C THR A 57 -9.49 -21.92 -23.72
N HIS A 58 -10.55 -21.66 -24.48
CA HIS A 58 -11.10 -20.33 -24.69
C HIS A 58 -11.96 -19.90 -23.50
N THR A 59 -11.70 -18.70 -22.99
CA THR A 59 -12.36 -18.15 -21.78
C THR A 59 -13.21 -16.91 -22.04
N GLY A 60 -13.40 -16.55 -23.31
CA GLY A 60 -14.21 -15.41 -23.74
C GLY A 60 -13.51 -14.06 -23.54
N SER A 61 -14.32 -12.99 -23.48
CA SER A 61 -13.82 -11.62 -23.33
C SER A 61 -13.73 -11.20 -21.87
N ARG A 62 -12.62 -10.56 -21.47
CA ARG A 62 -12.41 -10.03 -20.10
C ARG A 62 -11.83 -8.62 -20.13
N LYS A 63 -12.23 -7.78 -19.18
CA LYS A 63 -11.58 -6.47 -18.96
C LYS A 63 -10.11 -6.69 -18.59
N ILE A 64 -9.21 -5.82 -19.08
CA ILE A 64 -7.78 -5.87 -18.75
C ILE A 64 -7.55 -5.92 -17.23
N THR A 65 -8.32 -5.14 -16.47
CA THR A 65 -8.27 -5.12 -15.01
C THR A 65 -8.72 -6.41 -14.33
N ARG A 66 -9.31 -7.38 -15.03
CA ARG A 66 -9.76 -8.69 -14.53
C ARG A 66 -9.00 -9.86 -15.13
N LEU A 67 -7.97 -9.61 -15.93
CA LEU A 67 -7.12 -10.67 -16.45
C LEU A 67 -6.38 -11.36 -15.28
N PRO A 68 -6.21 -12.70 -15.34
CA PRO A 68 -5.45 -13.43 -14.32
C PRO A 68 -3.98 -12.95 -14.29
N ALA A 69 -3.27 -13.22 -13.20
CA ALA A 69 -1.83 -13.03 -13.19
C ALA A 69 -1.17 -13.88 -14.28
N ARG A 70 0.06 -13.55 -14.68
CA ARG A 70 0.80 -14.24 -15.73
C ARG A 70 0.09 -14.19 -17.10
N SER A 71 -0.63 -13.10 -17.36
CA SER A 71 -1.27 -12.88 -18.67
C SER A 71 -0.34 -12.15 -19.65
N ALA A 72 -0.33 -12.60 -20.90
CA ALA A 72 0.22 -11.87 -22.04
C ALA A 72 -0.91 -11.18 -22.83
N ILE A 73 -0.84 -9.86 -22.95
CA ILE A 73 -1.81 -9.04 -23.68
C ILE A 73 -1.21 -8.66 -25.03
N VAL A 74 -1.89 -9.00 -26.11
CA VAL A 74 -1.33 -8.90 -27.47
C VAL A 74 -2.05 -7.83 -28.29
N ALA A 75 -1.27 -6.88 -28.81
CA ALA A 75 -1.71 -5.84 -29.73
C ALA A 75 -0.76 -5.75 -30.93
N PHE A 76 -1.14 -5.08 -32.03
CA PHE A 76 -0.37 -5.13 -33.28
C PHE A 76 0.29 -3.81 -33.66
N SER A 77 0.27 -2.81 -32.78
CA SER A 77 1.01 -1.55 -32.94
C SER A 77 1.80 -1.20 -31.68
N ALA A 78 2.93 -0.51 -31.84
CA ALA A 78 3.73 -0.05 -30.70
C ALA A 78 2.95 0.95 -29.82
N ALA A 79 2.13 1.81 -30.43
CA ALA A 79 1.29 2.77 -29.73
C ALA A 79 0.25 2.07 -28.83
N ASP A 80 -0.39 1.02 -29.33
CA ASP A 80 -1.36 0.25 -28.55
C ASP A 80 -0.69 -0.52 -27.42
N VAL A 81 0.48 -1.12 -27.69
CA VAL A 81 1.27 -1.80 -26.66
C VAL A 81 1.63 -0.83 -25.53
N TYR A 82 2.10 0.37 -25.84
CA TYR A 82 2.40 1.38 -24.81
C TYR A 82 1.16 1.84 -24.05
N THR A 83 0.04 2.04 -24.75
CA THR A 83 -1.23 2.45 -24.13
C THR A 83 -1.75 1.40 -23.15
N ILE A 84 -1.73 0.13 -23.57
CA ILE A 84 -2.12 -1.00 -22.73
C ILE A 84 -1.13 -1.16 -21.58
N ALA A 85 0.18 -1.03 -21.81
CA ALA A 85 1.19 -1.13 -20.76
C ALA A 85 1.02 -0.03 -19.69
N GLU A 86 0.70 1.21 -20.07
CA GLU A 86 0.35 2.27 -19.11
C GLU A 86 -0.92 1.92 -18.33
N MET A 87 -1.95 1.39 -19.00
CA MET A 87 -3.18 0.98 -18.33
C MET A 87 -2.92 -0.13 -17.31
N VAL A 88 -2.10 -1.13 -17.67
CA VAL A 88 -1.70 -2.21 -16.78
C VAL A 88 -0.84 -1.68 -15.64
N ARG A 89 0.11 -0.79 -15.89
CA ARG A 89 0.91 -0.12 -14.85
C ARG A 89 0.00 0.56 -13.82
N ARG A 90 -0.97 1.37 -14.27
CA ARG A 90 -1.89 2.11 -13.39
C ARG A 90 -2.77 1.20 -12.52
N HIS A 91 -3.17 0.03 -13.02
CA HIS A 91 -4.13 -0.83 -12.32
C HIS A 91 -3.52 -2.07 -11.66
N ARG A 92 -2.33 -2.50 -12.09
CA ARG A 92 -1.69 -3.78 -11.71
C ARG A 92 -0.21 -3.65 -11.36
N GLY A 93 0.34 -2.43 -11.28
CA GLY A 93 1.69 -2.15 -10.80
C GLY A 93 2.80 -2.20 -11.84
N GLY A 94 2.61 -2.90 -12.95
CA GLY A 94 3.56 -2.85 -14.05
C GLY A 94 3.35 -3.92 -15.10
N ALA A 95 3.96 -3.71 -16.27
CA ALA A 95 4.03 -4.70 -17.33
C ALA A 95 5.39 -4.71 -18.01
N ALA A 96 5.85 -5.91 -18.36
CA ALA A 96 6.94 -6.06 -19.31
C ALA A 96 6.44 -5.73 -20.71
N VAL A 97 7.28 -5.11 -21.53
CA VAL A 97 6.92 -4.71 -22.90
C VAL A 97 7.81 -5.42 -23.90
N VAL A 98 7.19 -6.16 -24.83
CA VAL A 98 7.91 -6.88 -25.89
C VAL A 98 7.40 -6.49 -27.27
N LEU A 99 8.20 -5.74 -28.02
CA LEU A 99 7.92 -5.37 -29.41
C LEU A 99 8.87 -6.10 -30.37
N GLY A 100 8.41 -6.35 -31.61
CA GLY A 100 9.25 -6.94 -32.66
C GLY A 100 10.51 -6.13 -32.98
N ALA A 101 10.44 -4.80 -32.87
CA ALA A 101 11.57 -3.90 -33.13
C ALA A 101 12.64 -3.90 -32.02
N LEU A 102 12.34 -4.42 -30.82
CA LEU A 102 13.32 -4.46 -29.71
C LEU A 102 14.50 -5.35 -30.06
N SER A 103 15.67 -4.99 -29.53
CA SER A 103 16.85 -5.84 -29.66
C SER A 103 16.70 -7.16 -28.89
N PRO A 104 17.38 -8.26 -29.30
CA PRO A 104 17.40 -9.50 -28.54
C PRO A 104 17.74 -9.27 -27.07
N ARG A 105 18.70 -8.38 -26.78
CA ARG A 105 19.12 -8.03 -25.43
C ARG A 105 18.00 -7.38 -24.63
N THR A 106 17.40 -6.29 -25.13
CA THR A 106 16.28 -5.62 -24.44
C THR A 106 15.08 -6.56 -24.28
N ARG A 107 14.78 -7.35 -25.32
CA ARG A 107 13.67 -8.32 -25.32
C ARG A 107 13.86 -9.41 -24.27
N ASN A 108 15.06 -9.98 -24.18
CA ASN A 108 15.40 -10.97 -23.16
C ASN A 108 15.36 -10.38 -21.75
N ALA A 109 15.83 -9.15 -21.57
CA ALA A 109 15.77 -8.46 -20.27
C ALA A 109 14.33 -8.19 -19.81
N GLN A 110 13.43 -7.78 -20.72
CA GLN A 110 12.00 -7.61 -20.42
C GLN A 110 11.31 -8.94 -20.10
N ILE A 111 11.69 -10.02 -20.78
CA ILE A 111 11.15 -11.36 -20.47
C ILE A 111 11.69 -11.90 -19.16
N ALA A 112 12.98 -11.68 -18.87
CA ALA A 112 13.58 -12.06 -17.60
C ALA A 112 12.84 -11.37 -16.44
N MET A 113 12.53 -10.08 -16.57
CA MET A 113 11.71 -9.34 -15.59
C MET A 113 10.34 -9.99 -15.36
N TYR A 114 9.64 -10.36 -16.43
CA TYR A 114 8.37 -11.09 -16.32
C TYR A 114 8.53 -12.49 -15.70
N GLN A 115 9.54 -13.25 -16.12
CA GLN A 115 9.80 -14.61 -15.64
C GLN A 115 10.22 -14.64 -14.17
N ASN A 116 11.00 -13.65 -13.73
CA ASN A 116 11.43 -13.49 -12.34
C ASN A 116 10.30 -13.02 -11.41
N GLY A 117 9.11 -12.72 -11.95
CA GLY A 117 7.97 -12.22 -11.19
C GLY A 117 8.10 -10.76 -10.77
N ASP A 118 9.01 -9.99 -11.37
CA ASP A 118 9.08 -8.54 -11.15
C ASP A 118 7.83 -7.84 -11.72
N VAL A 119 7.19 -8.43 -12.73
CA VAL A 119 5.88 -8.03 -13.24
C VAL A 119 5.05 -9.26 -13.61
N ASP A 120 3.76 -9.22 -13.27
CA ASP A 120 2.83 -10.33 -13.54
C ASP A 120 2.23 -10.30 -14.96
N TYR A 121 2.42 -9.20 -15.68
CA TYR A 121 1.80 -8.96 -16.98
C TYR A 121 2.84 -8.67 -18.04
N LEU A 122 2.61 -9.19 -19.23
CA LEU A 122 3.40 -8.92 -20.42
C LEU A 122 2.48 -8.27 -21.46
N VAL A 123 2.88 -7.14 -22.02
CA VAL A 123 2.19 -6.53 -23.16
C VAL A 123 3.11 -6.61 -24.37
N ALA A 124 2.62 -7.18 -25.47
CA ALA A 124 3.49 -7.49 -26.58
C ALA A 124 2.82 -7.42 -27.95
N THR A 125 3.65 -7.40 -29.00
CA THR A 125 3.20 -7.70 -30.36
C THR A 125 3.25 -9.19 -30.68
N ASP A 126 2.84 -9.54 -31.89
CA ASP A 126 3.00 -10.86 -32.51
C ASP A 126 4.42 -11.46 -32.41
N ALA A 127 5.43 -10.65 -32.09
CA ALA A 127 6.80 -11.07 -31.83
C ALA A 127 6.93 -12.13 -30.72
N ILE A 128 5.97 -12.24 -29.79
CA ILE A 128 5.98 -13.33 -28.79
C ILE A 128 5.62 -14.69 -29.41
N GLY A 129 4.99 -14.69 -30.57
CA GLY A 129 4.55 -15.88 -31.30
C GLY A 129 5.71 -16.75 -31.78
N MET A 130 6.97 -16.28 -31.74
CA MET A 130 8.18 -17.05 -32.08
C MET A 130 9.42 -16.57 -31.30
N GLY A 131 10.34 -17.49 -31.00
CA GLY A 131 11.72 -17.14 -30.66
C GLY A 131 11.98 -16.70 -29.22
N LEU A 132 11.03 -16.90 -28.31
CA LEU A 132 11.14 -16.53 -26.90
C LEU A 132 10.65 -17.65 -25.98
N ASN A 133 11.41 -17.88 -24.90
CA ASN A 133 11.05 -18.86 -23.86
C ASN A 133 10.40 -18.15 -22.67
N MET A 134 9.06 -18.16 -22.57
CA MET A 134 8.29 -17.52 -21.50
C MET A 134 7.10 -18.35 -21.03
N ASP A 135 6.90 -18.48 -19.72
CA ASP A 135 5.78 -19.24 -19.16
C ASP A 135 4.56 -18.34 -18.97
N VAL A 136 3.60 -18.44 -19.89
CA VAL A 136 2.38 -17.62 -19.88
C VAL A 136 1.20 -18.53 -19.57
N ASP A 137 0.30 -18.11 -18.67
CA ASP A 137 -0.87 -18.90 -18.28
C ASP A 137 -2.10 -18.52 -19.12
N HIS A 138 -2.16 -17.25 -19.52
CA HIS A 138 -3.27 -16.69 -20.26
C HIS A 138 -2.81 -15.75 -21.38
N VAL A 139 -3.36 -15.90 -22.58
CA VAL A 139 -3.16 -14.96 -23.69
C VAL A 139 -4.45 -14.20 -23.96
N ALA A 140 -4.39 -12.87 -23.88
CA ALA A 140 -5.51 -11.97 -24.15
C ALA A 140 -5.23 -11.14 -25.42
N PHE A 141 -6.08 -11.29 -26.44
CA PHE A 141 -6.01 -10.47 -27.65
C PHE A 141 -6.69 -9.12 -27.40
N ALA A 142 -5.92 -8.03 -27.43
CA ALA A 142 -6.45 -6.67 -27.38
C ALA A 142 -6.91 -6.17 -28.77
N GLN A 143 -6.46 -6.83 -29.82
CA GLN A 143 -6.85 -6.60 -31.21
C GLN A 143 -6.89 -7.94 -31.94
N THR A 144 -7.67 -8.03 -33.01
CA THR A 144 -7.71 -9.19 -33.92
C THR A 144 -7.38 -8.81 -35.37
N ARG A 145 -6.96 -7.55 -35.57
CA ARG A 145 -6.57 -6.96 -36.85
C ARG A 145 -5.13 -6.47 -36.77
N LYS A 146 -4.39 -6.60 -37.86
CA LYS A 146 -3.03 -6.08 -37.99
C LYS A 146 -2.79 -5.40 -39.34
N PHE A 147 -1.80 -4.53 -39.38
CA PHE A 147 -1.34 -3.85 -40.58
C PHE A 147 -0.10 -4.56 -41.14
N ASP A 148 -0.21 -5.19 -42.31
CA ASP A 148 0.90 -5.88 -42.99
C ASP A 148 1.69 -4.95 -43.92
N GLY A 149 1.81 -3.65 -43.58
CA GLY A 149 2.52 -2.66 -44.41
C GLY A 149 1.69 -2.05 -45.55
N ARG A 150 0.48 -2.54 -45.84
CA ARG A 150 -0.40 -2.02 -46.90
C ARG A 150 -1.82 -1.72 -46.44
N ILE A 151 -2.49 -2.73 -45.88
CA ILE A 151 -3.87 -2.62 -45.41
C ILE A 151 -4.03 -3.29 -44.05
N PRO A 152 -4.91 -2.77 -43.19
CA PRO A 152 -5.34 -3.49 -42.01
C PRO A 152 -6.18 -4.69 -42.43
N ARG A 153 -5.88 -5.88 -41.89
CA ARG A 153 -6.65 -7.12 -42.11
C ARG A 153 -6.84 -7.90 -40.83
N ASN A 154 -7.85 -8.77 -40.80
CA ASN A 154 -8.01 -9.75 -39.72
C ASN A 154 -6.84 -10.74 -39.71
N LEU A 155 -6.46 -11.18 -38.51
CA LEU A 155 -5.54 -12.28 -38.32
C LEU A 155 -6.18 -13.58 -38.79
N THR A 156 -5.35 -14.44 -39.37
CA THR A 156 -5.76 -15.81 -39.70
C THR A 156 -5.87 -16.66 -38.42
N PRO A 157 -6.70 -17.72 -38.41
CA PRO A 157 -6.76 -18.66 -37.29
C PRO A 157 -5.39 -19.23 -36.92
N THR A 158 -4.50 -19.46 -37.90
CA THR A 158 -3.14 -19.93 -37.66
C THR A 158 -2.26 -18.89 -36.94
N GLU A 159 -2.36 -17.61 -37.29
CA GLU A 159 -1.64 -16.53 -36.60
C GLU A 159 -2.15 -16.39 -35.15
N LEU A 160 -3.47 -16.45 -34.95
CA LEU A 160 -4.07 -16.44 -33.61
C LEU A 160 -3.61 -17.66 -32.79
N ALA A 161 -3.65 -18.86 -33.36
CA ALA A 161 -3.20 -20.08 -32.68
C ALA A 161 -1.72 -20.04 -32.31
N GLN A 162 -0.88 -19.45 -33.15
CA GLN A 162 0.55 -19.33 -32.88
C GLN A 162 0.84 -18.44 -31.66
N ILE A 163 0.03 -17.40 -31.46
CA ILE A 163 0.11 -16.50 -30.32
C ILE A 163 -0.57 -17.11 -29.09
N ALA A 164 -1.80 -17.60 -29.23
CA ALA A 164 -2.56 -18.25 -28.16
C ALA A 164 -1.86 -19.48 -27.60
N GLY A 165 -1.19 -20.25 -28.47
CA GLY A 165 -0.41 -21.42 -28.10
C GLY A 165 0.81 -21.14 -27.22
N ARG A 166 1.12 -19.86 -26.95
CA ARG A 166 2.10 -19.44 -25.92
C ARG A 166 1.56 -19.61 -24.51
N ALA A 167 0.24 -19.63 -24.33
CA ALA A 167 -0.39 -19.96 -23.06
C ALA A 167 -0.28 -21.46 -22.78
N GLY A 168 0.10 -21.82 -21.56
CA GLY A 168 0.29 -23.21 -21.13
C GLY A 168 1.58 -23.83 -21.68
N ARG A 169 2.25 -24.62 -20.84
CA ARG A 169 3.55 -25.27 -21.16
C ARG A 169 3.71 -26.60 -20.46
N HIS A 170 4.39 -27.53 -21.13
CA HIS A 170 4.55 -28.91 -20.67
C HIS A 170 3.19 -29.52 -20.30
N MET A 171 2.98 -29.83 -19.01
CA MET A 171 1.76 -30.41 -18.46
C MET A 171 0.76 -29.35 -17.95
N ASN A 172 1.10 -28.06 -18.01
CA ASN A 172 0.23 -26.99 -17.54
C ASN A 172 -0.67 -26.50 -18.68
N ASP A 173 -1.98 -26.56 -18.44
CA ASP A 173 -2.99 -26.05 -19.35
C ASP A 173 -2.90 -24.53 -19.48
N GLY A 174 -3.26 -24.04 -20.66
CA GLY A 174 -3.27 -22.62 -20.99
C GLY A 174 -4.68 -22.14 -21.28
N THR A 175 -4.89 -20.83 -21.13
CA THR A 175 -6.15 -20.21 -21.54
C THR A 175 -5.92 -19.07 -22.52
N PHE A 176 -6.92 -18.79 -23.35
CA PHE A 176 -6.89 -17.61 -24.22
C PHE A 176 -8.27 -16.95 -24.32
N GLY A 177 -8.28 -15.70 -24.77
CA GLY A 177 -9.49 -14.90 -24.90
C GLY A 177 -9.21 -13.53 -25.50
N THR A 178 -10.22 -12.67 -25.51
CA THR A 178 -10.08 -11.28 -25.97
C THR A 178 -10.21 -10.30 -24.80
N THR A 179 -9.75 -9.06 -24.99
CA THR A 179 -10.05 -8.00 -24.04
C THR A 179 -11.48 -7.47 -24.23
N ALA A 180 -12.04 -6.83 -23.21
CA ALA A 180 -13.41 -6.27 -23.27
C ALA A 180 -13.62 -5.23 -24.37
N ASP A 181 -12.55 -4.56 -24.79
CA ASP A 181 -12.60 -3.51 -25.81
C ASP A 181 -12.42 -4.06 -27.24
N THR A 182 -12.33 -5.39 -27.37
CA THR A 182 -12.16 -6.11 -28.65
C THR A 182 -13.38 -6.97 -28.94
N GLU A 183 -13.78 -7.06 -30.20
CA GLU A 183 -14.79 -8.02 -30.65
C GLU A 183 -14.41 -9.45 -30.19
N PRO A 184 -15.36 -10.21 -29.62
CA PRO A 184 -15.13 -11.62 -29.28
C PRO A 184 -14.70 -12.43 -30.50
N LEU A 185 -13.84 -13.44 -30.27
CA LEU A 185 -13.51 -14.39 -31.33
C LEU A 185 -14.77 -15.15 -31.76
N GLU A 186 -14.90 -15.36 -33.06
CA GLU A 186 -15.94 -16.23 -33.59
C GLU A 186 -15.80 -17.65 -32.99
N PRO A 187 -16.91 -18.31 -32.61
CA PRO A 187 -16.85 -19.64 -32.00
C PRO A 187 -16.13 -20.69 -32.86
N THR A 188 -16.25 -20.57 -34.18
CA THR A 188 -15.56 -21.42 -35.16
C THR A 188 -14.04 -21.27 -35.08
N VAL A 189 -13.54 -20.04 -34.95
CA VAL A 189 -12.10 -19.74 -34.83
C VAL A 189 -11.58 -20.22 -33.48
N ALA A 190 -12.35 -20.04 -32.39
CA ALA A 190 -11.98 -20.57 -31.09
C ALA A 190 -11.84 -22.11 -31.12
N ASP A 191 -12.81 -22.82 -31.70
CA ASP A 191 -12.79 -24.28 -31.85
C ASP A 191 -11.58 -24.75 -32.70
N GLN A 192 -11.26 -24.04 -33.78
CA GLN A 192 -10.07 -24.30 -34.59
C GLN A 192 -8.77 -24.21 -33.77
N ILE A 193 -8.66 -23.19 -32.90
CA ILE A 193 -7.49 -22.99 -32.04
C ILE A 193 -7.40 -24.10 -30.98
N GLU A 194 -8.50 -24.42 -30.30
CA GLU A 194 -8.53 -25.46 -29.25
C GLU A 194 -8.17 -26.84 -29.84
N ARG A 195 -8.77 -27.20 -30.98
CA ARG A 195 -8.58 -28.50 -31.65
C ARG A 195 -7.34 -28.56 -32.54
N HIS A 196 -6.59 -27.47 -32.67
CA HIS A 196 -5.43 -27.35 -33.57
C HIS A 196 -5.77 -27.74 -35.03
N SER A 197 -6.97 -27.40 -35.49
CA SER A 197 -7.48 -27.75 -36.81
C SER A 197 -7.46 -26.54 -37.74
N PHE A 198 -6.55 -26.55 -38.72
CA PHE A 198 -6.33 -25.42 -39.63
C PHE A 198 -6.29 -25.86 -41.08
N GLU A 199 -6.57 -24.92 -41.98
CA GLU A 199 -6.46 -25.18 -43.42
C GLU A 199 -5.02 -25.48 -43.84
N ASN A 200 -4.88 -26.45 -44.74
CA ASN A 200 -3.61 -26.79 -45.33
C ASN A 200 -3.11 -25.67 -46.25
N LEU A 201 -1.80 -25.40 -46.18
CA LEU A 201 -1.13 -24.52 -47.11
C LEU A 201 -1.20 -25.13 -48.51
N ARG A 202 -1.55 -24.31 -49.50
CA ARG A 202 -1.64 -24.72 -50.91
C ARG A 202 -0.41 -24.34 -51.71
N ILE A 203 0.22 -23.22 -51.34
CA ILE A 203 1.34 -22.60 -52.03
C ILE A 203 2.45 -22.20 -51.05
N VAL A 204 3.68 -22.07 -51.56
CA VAL A 204 4.82 -21.43 -50.89
C VAL A 204 5.48 -20.42 -51.83
N HIS A 205 6.10 -19.39 -51.26
CA HIS A 205 6.77 -18.34 -52.02
C HIS A 205 8.18 -18.77 -52.41
N TRP A 206 8.55 -18.53 -53.65
CA TRP A 206 9.82 -18.94 -54.24
C TRP A 206 10.49 -17.76 -54.95
N ARG A 207 11.82 -17.71 -54.87
CA ARG A 207 12.69 -16.80 -55.62
C ARG A 207 13.84 -17.62 -56.17
N ASN A 208 14.25 -17.33 -57.40
CA ASN A 208 15.40 -17.99 -58.01
C ASN A 208 16.68 -17.69 -57.21
N SER A 209 17.40 -18.72 -56.77
CA SER A 209 18.70 -18.59 -56.09
C SER A 209 19.90 -18.68 -57.03
N ARG A 210 19.72 -19.16 -58.26
CA ARG A 210 20.78 -19.21 -59.29
C ARG A 210 20.83 -17.89 -60.06
N LEU A 211 21.44 -16.89 -59.45
CA LEU A 211 21.52 -15.52 -59.98
C LEU A 211 22.61 -15.37 -61.04
N ARG A 212 22.37 -14.50 -62.04
CA ARG A 212 23.33 -14.20 -63.11
C ARG A 212 23.93 -12.83 -62.92
N TYR A 213 25.25 -12.76 -62.73
CA TYR A 213 25.94 -11.51 -62.46
C TYR A 213 26.56 -10.85 -63.70
N THR A 214 26.37 -11.38 -64.91
CA THR A 214 27.02 -10.86 -66.13
C THR A 214 26.72 -9.39 -66.44
N SER A 215 25.55 -8.89 -66.05
CA SER A 215 25.18 -7.47 -66.08
C SER A 215 24.02 -7.21 -65.11
N ILE A 216 23.76 -5.95 -64.76
CA ILE A 216 22.58 -5.58 -63.95
C ILE A 216 21.29 -6.12 -64.60
N GLY A 217 21.17 -6.00 -65.93
CA GLY A 217 20.03 -6.53 -66.68
C GLY A 217 19.90 -8.05 -66.56
N ALA A 218 21.01 -8.79 -66.64
CA ALA A 218 21.01 -10.25 -66.48
C ALA A 218 20.63 -10.69 -65.06
N LEU A 219 21.07 -9.93 -64.04
CA LEU A 219 20.71 -10.14 -62.64
C LEU A 219 19.21 -9.93 -62.43
N LYS A 220 18.66 -8.79 -62.86
CA LYS A 220 17.22 -8.49 -62.83
C LYS A 220 16.42 -9.57 -63.55
N ALA A 221 16.85 -9.98 -64.75
CA ALA A 221 16.19 -11.05 -65.49
C ALA A 221 16.22 -12.38 -64.75
N SER A 222 17.33 -12.72 -64.06
CA SER A 222 17.44 -13.96 -63.28
C SER A 222 16.60 -13.95 -62.00
N LEU A 223 16.41 -12.80 -61.35
CA LEU A 223 15.50 -12.62 -60.21
C LEU A 223 14.02 -12.75 -60.62
N ASN A 224 13.70 -12.30 -61.84
CA ASN A 224 12.34 -12.34 -62.39
C ASN A 224 11.92 -13.71 -62.98
N ILE A 225 12.77 -14.73 -62.89
CA ILE A 225 12.41 -16.10 -63.33
C ILE A 225 11.17 -16.56 -62.56
N ARG A 226 10.24 -17.20 -63.26
CA ARG A 226 9.04 -17.79 -62.66
C ARG A 226 9.34 -19.22 -62.16
N PRO A 227 8.78 -19.62 -61.00
CA PRO A 227 8.96 -20.98 -60.52
C PRO A 227 8.35 -21.99 -61.50
N LYS A 228 8.93 -23.19 -61.56
CA LYS A 228 8.38 -24.34 -62.26
C LYS A 228 7.85 -25.33 -61.22
N GLY A 229 6.61 -25.81 -61.39
CA GLY A 229 6.00 -26.82 -60.51
C GLY A 229 4.79 -26.31 -59.74
N ASN A 230 3.87 -27.24 -59.44
CA ASN A 230 2.61 -26.93 -58.76
C ASN A 230 2.86 -26.66 -57.26
N GLY A 231 2.33 -25.54 -56.76
CA GLY A 231 2.48 -25.13 -55.36
C GLY A 231 3.60 -24.13 -55.08
N LEU A 232 4.36 -23.70 -56.08
CA LEU A 232 5.31 -22.59 -55.97
C LEU A 232 4.71 -21.32 -56.60
N VAL A 233 4.77 -20.22 -55.86
CA VAL A 233 4.38 -18.88 -56.36
C VAL A 233 5.57 -17.95 -56.22
N ARG A 234 5.75 -17.03 -57.17
CA ARG A 234 6.84 -16.06 -57.07
C ARG A 234 6.67 -15.20 -55.81
N ALA A 235 7.75 -14.99 -55.08
CA ALA A 235 7.77 -14.07 -53.95
C ALA A 235 7.51 -12.62 -54.42
N ARG A 236 7.02 -11.79 -53.50
CA ARG A 236 6.93 -10.35 -53.77
C ARG A 236 8.35 -9.76 -53.89
N PRO A 237 8.54 -8.65 -54.61
CA PRO A 237 9.81 -7.93 -54.60
C PRO A 237 10.16 -7.57 -53.16
N ALA A 238 11.24 -8.15 -52.64
CA ALA A 238 11.76 -7.85 -51.31
C ALA A 238 12.61 -6.56 -51.36
N ASP A 239 12.97 -6.04 -50.19
CA ASP A 239 13.69 -4.76 -50.06
C ASP A 239 15.00 -4.73 -50.86
N ASP A 240 15.67 -5.88 -50.99
CA ASP A 240 16.89 -6.03 -51.78
C ASP A 240 16.66 -5.82 -53.30
N GLU A 241 15.55 -6.35 -53.84
CA GLU A 241 15.13 -6.17 -55.23
C GLU A 241 14.65 -4.74 -55.48
N VAL A 242 13.94 -4.12 -54.52
CA VAL A 242 13.53 -2.71 -54.60
C VAL A 242 14.74 -1.78 -54.59
N ALA A 243 15.71 -2.03 -53.70
CA ALA A 243 16.96 -1.27 -53.64
C ALA A 243 17.75 -1.41 -54.95
N LEU A 244 17.84 -2.63 -55.51
CA LEU A 244 18.49 -2.87 -56.80
C LEU A 244 17.80 -2.09 -57.93
N GLU A 245 16.46 -2.07 -57.96
CA GLU A 245 15.72 -1.32 -58.96
C GLU A 245 16.02 0.18 -58.88
N ALA A 246 16.05 0.75 -57.68
CA ALA A 246 16.37 2.16 -57.45
C ALA A 246 17.82 2.49 -57.83
N LEU A 247 18.79 1.69 -57.36
CA LEU A 247 20.21 1.87 -57.64
C LEU A 247 20.56 1.67 -59.13
N SER A 248 19.80 0.83 -59.85
CA SER A 248 20.00 0.61 -61.28
C SER A 248 19.66 1.83 -62.16
N LYS A 249 19.00 2.84 -61.59
CA LYS A 249 18.68 4.11 -62.27
C LYS A 249 19.76 5.18 -62.10
N ASP A 250 20.72 4.98 -61.19
CA ASP A 250 21.83 5.91 -60.97
C ASP A 250 22.94 5.66 -62.00
N ALA A 251 23.26 6.68 -62.79
CA ALA A 251 24.27 6.62 -63.85
C ALA A 251 25.68 6.31 -63.31
N GLU A 252 26.04 6.81 -62.12
CA GLU A 252 27.35 6.53 -61.52
C GLU A 252 27.45 5.08 -61.03
N ILE A 253 26.36 4.53 -60.49
CA ILE A 253 26.31 3.13 -60.04
C ILE A 253 26.44 2.19 -61.24
N THR A 254 25.69 2.46 -62.30
CA THR A 254 25.75 1.65 -63.53
C THR A 254 27.12 1.71 -64.21
N ALA A 255 27.79 2.86 -64.19
CA ALA A 255 29.15 3.02 -64.69
C ALA A 255 30.21 2.24 -63.87
N LEU A 256 29.95 1.96 -62.59
CA LEU A 256 30.82 1.18 -61.72
C LEU A 256 30.54 -0.34 -61.76
N ALA A 257 29.32 -0.75 -62.12
CA ALA A 257 28.86 -2.14 -62.16
C ALA A 257 29.06 -2.82 -63.53
N THR A 258 30.27 -2.74 -64.09
CA THR A 258 30.56 -3.11 -65.49
C THR A 258 31.00 -4.56 -65.71
N ASN A 259 31.31 -5.31 -64.64
CA ASN A 259 31.78 -6.69 -64.72
C ASN A 259 31.06 -7.59 -63.69
N PRO A 260 31.16 -8.93 -63.82
CA PRO A 260 30.43 -9.84 -62.95
C PRO A 260 30.69 -9.67 -61.45
N GLU A 261 31.92 -9.39 -61.05
CA GLU A 261 32.28 -9.17 -59.64
C GLU A 261 31.63 -7.90 -59.09
N ARG A 262 31.60 -6.82 -59.86
CA ARG A 262 30.97 -5.55 -59.45
C ARG A 262 29.46 -5.63 -59.39
N VAL A 263 28.82 -6.39 -60.29
CA VAL A 263 27.37 -6.64 -60.23
C VAL A 263 27.02 -7.52 -59.02
N ALA A 264 27.84 -8.52 -58.70
CA ALA A 264 27.67 -9.32 -57.48
C ALA A 264 27.84 -8.47 -56.21
N LEU A 265 28.84 -7.58 -56.20
CA LEU A 265 29.06 -6.63 -55.10
C LEU A 265 27.88 -5.65 -54.94
N LEU A 266 27.34 -5.14 -56.04
CA LEU A 266 26.13 -4.29 -56.01
C LEU A 266 24.96 -5.05 -55.37
N TRP A 267 24.74 -6.30 -55.76
CA TRP A 267 23.73 -7.13 -55.16
C TRP A 267 23.97 -7.36 -53.66
N ASP A 268 25.21 -7.61 -53.25
CA ASP A 268 25.57 -7.74 -51.83
C ASP A 268 25.26 -6.49 -51.01
N VAL A 269 25.47 -5.30 -51.59
CA VAL A 269 25.08 -4.02 -50.97
C VAL A 269 23.56 -3.87 -50.91
N CYS A 270 22.82 -4.22 -51.98
CA CYS A 270 21.36 -4.19 -51.96
C CYS A 270 20.75 -5.10 -50.88
N ARG A 271 21.45 -6.18 -50.50
CA ARG A 271 21.01 -7.10 -49.44
C ARG A 271 21.21 -6.58 -48.01
N ILE A 272 21.77 -5.37 -47.83
CA ILE A 272 21.86 -4.75 -46.50
C ILE A 272 20.44 -4.37 -46.03
N PRO A 273 19.93 -4.95 -44.93
CA PRO A 273 18.56 -4.71 -44.49
C PRO A 273 18.33 -3.26 -44.04
N ASP A 274 17.15 -2.72 -44.33
CA ASP A 274 16.66 -1.50 -43.68
C ASP A 274 16.04 -1.87 -42.32
N PHE A 275 16.88 -1.94 -41.27
CA PHE A 275 16.41 -2.27 -39.93
C PHE A 275 15.42 -1.24 -39.34
N GLY A 276 15.34 -0.04 -39.90
CA GLY A 276 14.40 1.00 -39.48
C GLY A 276 13.01 0.84 -40.10
N ASN A 277 12.86 0.01 -41.14
CA ASN A 277 11.61 -0.18 -41.89
C ASN A 277 10.98 1.15 -42.38
N VAL A 278 11.79 2.17 -42.65
CA VAL A 278 11.29 3.47 -43.12
C VAL A 278 11.18 3.47 -44.65
N MET A 279 11.85 2.53 -45.36
CA MET A 279 11.91 2.43 -46.82
C MET A 279 12.13 3.80 -47.46
N SER A 280 13.00 4.58 -46.84
CA SER A 280 13.22 5.98 -47.19
C SER A 280 14.26 6.11 -48.30
N ASP A 281 14.19 7.21 -49.05
CA ASP A 281 15.26 7.66 -49.93
C ASP A 281 16.62 7.79 -49.19
N GLY A 282 16.61 7.86 -47.87
CA GLY A 282 17.82 7.82 -47.03
C GLY A 282 18.58 6.51 -47.11
N HIS A 283 17.88 5.36 -47.03
CA HIS A 283 18.54 4.03 -47.08
C HIS A 283 19.16 3.78 -48.44
N THR A 284 18.42 4.03 -49.53
CA THR A 284 18.93 3.90 -50.90
C THR A 284 20.18 4.77 -51.13
N ARG A 285 20.20 6.00 -50.61
CA ARG A 285 21.39 6.87 -50.68
C ARG A 285 22.58 6.33 -49.88
N LEU A 286 22.34 5.72 -48.72
CA LEU A 286 23.39 5.05 -47.94
C LEU A 286 23.97 3.87 -48.73
N LEU A 287 23.12 3.01 -49.29
CA LEU A 287 23.55 1.88 -50.12
C LEU A 287 24.37 2.34 -51.33
N ALA A 288 23.91 3.38 -52.05
CA ALA A 288 24.63 3.97 -53.16
C ALA A 288 26.04 4.42 -52.73
N ARG A 289 26.13 5.09 -51.58
CA ARG A 289 27.41 5.59 -51.06
C ARG A 289 28.34 4.47 -50.60
N ILE A 290 27.81 3.44 -49.95
CA ILE A 290 28.57 2.22 -49.59
C ILE A 290 29.14 1.59 -50.86
N PHE A 291 28.30 1.35 -51.86
CA PHE A 291 28.73 0.77 -53.13
C PHE A 291 29.83 1.60 -53.79
N LYS A 292 29.67 2.92 -53.91
CA LYS A 292 30.69 3.81 -54.50
C LYS A 292 32.06 3.71 -53.81
N PHE A 293 32.09 3.54 -52.48
CA PHE A 293 33.36 3.32 -51.77
C PHE A 293 33.99 1.96 -52.10
N VAL A 294 33.23 0.87 -51.99
CA VAL A 294 33.76 -0.49 -52.17
C VAL A 294 33.93 -0.91 -53.64
N ALA A 295 33.30 -0.19 -54.56
CA ALA A 295 33.36 -0.41 -56.00
C ALA A 295 34.63 0.15 -56.66
N THR A 296 35.50 0.85 -55.93
CA THR A 296 36.80 1.29 -56.43
C THR A 296 37.86 0.17 -56.33
N PRO A 297 38.95 0.19 -57.12
CA PRO A 297 40.05 -0.79 -56.97
C PRO A 297 40.68 -0.70 -55.58
N GLY A 298 40.72 -1.81 -54.83
CA GLY A 298 41.15 -1.81 -53.42
C GLY A 298 40.21 -1.05 -52.47
N GLY A 299 39.04 -0.64 -52.96
CA GLY A 299 38.07 0.20 -52.25
C GLY A 299 37.57 -0.45 -50.96
N ARG A 300 37.72 0.28 -49.86
CA ARG A 300 37.14 -0.04 -48.56
C ARG A 300 36.40 1.18 -48.04
N LEU A 301 35.48 0.95 -47.10
CA LEU A 301 34.81 2.03 -46.41
C LEU A 301 35.84 2.81 -45.57
N PRO A 302 35.93 4.15 -45.71
CA PRO A 302 36.87 4.94 -44.92
C PRO A 302 36.59 4.82 -43.42
N THR A 303 37.63 4.59 -42.63
CA THR A 303 37.56 4.40 -41.17
C THR A 303 36.87 5.60 -40.50
N ASP A 304 37.26 6.83 -40.85
CA ASP A 304 36.66 8.06 -40.29
C ASP A 304 35.18 8.22 -40.66
N TRP A 305 34.79 7.74 -41.84
CA TRP A 305 33.40 7.81 -42.29
C TRP A 305 32.52 6.90 -41.45
N ILE A 306 32.95 5.66 -41.19
CA ILE A 306 32.23 4.74 -40.31
C ILE A 306 32.24 5.26 -38.88
N ALA A 307 33.41 5.69 -38.38
CA ALA A 307 33.55 6.28 -37.06
C ALA A 307 32.50 7.37 -36.84
N GLY A 308 32.42 8.34 -37.75
CA GLY A 308 31.46 9.43 -37.65
C GLY A 308 29.99 9.00 -37.71
N HIS A 309 29.64 7.86 -38.33
CA HIS A 309 28.28 7.30 -38.24
C HIS A 309 28.03 6.62 -36.90
N VAL A 310 28.96 5.78 -36.45
CA VAL A 310 28.84 5.05 -35.18
C VAL A 310 28.81 6.02 -33.99
N GLU A 311 29.66 7.05 -33.97
CA GLU A 311 29.72 8.05 -32.89
C GLU A 311 28.45 8.90 -32.79
N ARG A 312 27.80 9.21 -33.91
CA ARG A 312 26.50 9.90 -33.90
C ARG A 312 25.39 9.03 -33.31
N ILE A 313 25.50 7.72 -33.43
CA ILE A 313 24.52 6.76 -32.92
C ILE A 313 24.80 6.41 -31.46
N ASP A 314 26.06 6.42 -31.01
CA ASP A 314 26.50 6.09 -29.65
C ASP A 314 26.12 7.15 -28.61
N ARG A 315 24.82 7.30 -28.41
CA ARG A 315 24.20 8.27 -27.51
C ARG A 315 23.06 7.58 -26.78
N ALA A 316 23.14 7.50 -25.45
CA ALA A 316 22.16 6.80 -24.61
C ALA A 316 21.06 7.73 -24.07
N ASP A 317 21.11 9.03 -24.38
CA ASP A 317 20.06 10.01 -24.10
C ASP A 317 18.85 9.85 -25.05
N GLY A 318 17.73 10.48 -24.70
CA GLY A 318 16.51 10.46 -25.50
C GLY A 318 15.41 9.59 -24.92
N ASP A 319 14.29 9.54 -25.63
CA ASP A 319 13.13 8.72 -25.30
C ASP A 319 13.22 7.32 -25.92
N ILE A 320 12.21 6.49 -25.66
CA ILE A 320 12.12 5.10 -26.11
C ILE A 320 12.21 5.01 -27.64
N GLU A 321 11.54 5.92 -28.36
CA GLU A 321 11.52 5.93 -29.83
C GLU A 321 12.88 6.32 -30.41
N THR A 322 13.52 7.34 -29.85
CA THR A 322 14.87 7.76 -30.23
C THR A 322 15.87 6.62 -30.05
N LEU A 323 15.83 5.94 -28.90
CA LEU A 323 16.72 4.80 -28.62
C LEU A 323 16.45 3.61 -29.55
N ALA A 324 15.18 3.27 -29.80
CA ALA A 324 14.82 2.22 -30.74
C ALA A 324 15.32 2.50 -32.16
N GLN A 325 15.19 3.74 -32.63
CA GLN A 325 15.71 4.15 -33.94
C GLN A 325 17.24 4.08 -34.01
N ARG A 326 17.95 4.49 -32.93
CA ARG A 326 19.41 4.36 -32.85
C ARG A 326 19.86 2.89 -32.88
N ILE A 327 19.14 2.00 -32.19
CA ILE A 327 19.39 0.54 -32.25
C ILE A 327 19.17 0.00 -33.67
N ALA A 328 18.10 0.42 -34.35
CA ALA A 328 17.89 0.04 -35.75
C ALA A 328 19.05 0.50 -36.63
N ASN A 329 19.52 1.74 -36.46
CA ASN A 329 20.61 2.30 -37.25
C ASN A 329 21.97 1.62 -36.98
N ILE A 330 22.30 1.28 -35.73
CA ILE A 330 23.57 0.60 -35.43
C ILE A 330 23.60 -0.82 -36.02
N ARG A 331 22.46 -1.49 -36.14
CA ARG A 331 22.38 -2.83 -36.76
C ARG A 331 22.78 -2.86 -38.21
N THR A 332 22.51 -1.79 -38.95
CA THR A 332 23.04 -1.63 -40.31
C THR A 332 24.56 -1.69 -40.31
N TRP A 333 25.21 -1.00 -39.36
CA TRP A 333 26.66 -1.01 -39.21
C TRP A 333 27.20 -2.33 -38.66
N THR A 334 26.48 -2.98 -37.75
CA THR A 334 26.80 -4.36 -37.31
C THR A 334 26.71 -5.33 -38.48
N TYR A 335 25.72 -5.23 -39.35
CA TYR A 335 25.64 -6.07 -40.55
C TYR A 335 26.81 -5.81 -41.51
N VAL A 336 27.12 -4.53 -41.74
CA VAL A 336 28.27 -4.11 -42.57
C VAL A 336 29.60 -4.58 -41.97
N SER A 337 29.73 -4.65 -40.64
CA SER A 337 30.96 -5.10 -39.98
C SER A 337 31.30 -6.58 -40.19
N PHE A 338 30.32 -7.41 -40.56
CA PHE A 338 30.54 -8.79 -40.99
C PHE A 338 30.98 -8.92 -42.46
N ARG A 339 31.05 -7.83 -43.22
CA ARG A 339 31.61 -7.81 -44.58
C ARG A 339 33.10 -7.51 -44.52
N SER A 340 33.90 -8.52 -44.14
CA SER A 340 35.36 -8.39 -43.90
C SER A 340 36.14 -7.72 -45.03
N ASN A 341 35.72 -7.94 -46.29
CA ASN A 341 36.39 -7.37 -47.46
C ASN A 341 36.08 -5.88 -47.68
N TRP A 342 35.12 -5.29 -46.96
CA TRP A 342 34.72 -3.88 -47.10
C TRP A 342 35.41 -2.96 -46.10
N LEU A 343 36.09 -3.51 -45.10
CA LEU A 343 36.63 -2.79 -43.95
C LEU A 343 38.12 -3.05 -43.79
N GLN A 344 38.88 -2.07 -43.31
CA GLN A 344 40.30 -2.29 -42.99
C GLN A 344 40.46 -3.20 -41.77
N ASP A 345 39.68 -2.94 -40.70
CA ASP A 345 39.68 -3.72 -39.46
C ASP A 345 38.25 -4.14 -39.11
N ALA A 346 37.80 -5.27 -39.66
CA ALA A 346 36.45 -5.77 -39.41
C ALA A 346 36.21 -6.21 -37.95
N PRO A 347 37.14 -6.91 -37.26
CA PRO A 347 36.98 -7.26 -35.85
C PRO A 347 36.73 -6.05 -34.95
N LEU A 348 37.50 -4.96 -35.12
CA LEU A 348 37.30 -3.72 -34.37
C LEU A 348 35.88 -3.18 -34.51
N TRP A 349 35.36 -3.12 -35.75
CA TRP A 349 34.02 -2.60 -36.01
C TRP A 349 32.92 -3.52 -35.53
N GLN A 350 33.12 -4.85 -35.54
CA GLN A 350 32.19 -5.81 -34.97
C GLN A 350 32.06 -5.64 -33.45
N GLU A 351 33.19 -5.47 -32.76
CA GLU A 351 33.21 -5.22 -31.32
C GLU A 351 32.58 -3.86 -31.00
N ARG A 352 32.99 -2.80 -31.69
CA ARG A 352 32.48 -1.43 -31.44
C ARG A 352 30.99 -1.32 -31.73
N SER A 353 30.49 -1.86 -32.85
CA SER A 353 29.07 -1.76 -33.17
C SER A 353 28.19 -2.60 -32.21
N ARG A 354 28.69 -3.76 -31.76
CA ARG A 354 28.03 -4.58 -30.74
C ARG A 354 27.98 -3.87 -29.40
N ALA A 355 29.09 -3.26 -28.95
CA ALA A 355 29.13 -2.52 -27.70
C ALA A 355 28.14 -1.35 -27.71
N VAL A 356 28.00 -0.64 -28.83
CA VAL A 356 26.99 0.42 -29.00
C VAL A 356 25.58 -0.17 -28.98
N GLU A 357 25.31 -1.28 -29.68
CA GLU A 357 23.99 -1.94 -29.62
C GLU A 357 23.63 -2.37 -28.19
N ASP A 358 24.58 -2.94 -27.45
CA ASP A 358 24.37 -3.38 -26.06
C ASP A 358 24.07 -2.19 -25.14
N LYS A 359 24.88 -1.13 -25.20
CA LYS A 359 24.69 0.10 -24.43
C LYS A 359 23.33 0.75 -24.70
N LEU A 360 22.93 0.86 -25.97
CA LEU A 360 21.62 1.41 -26.34
C LEU A 360 20.47 0.49 -25.91
N SER A 361 20.66 -0.82 -25.98
CA SER A 361 19.67 -1.81 -25.56
C SER A 361 19.41 -1.78 -24.05
N ASP A 362 20.47 -1.58 -23.26
CA ASP A 362 20.38 -1.45 -21.80
C ASP A 362 19.69 -0.13 -21.42
N ALA A 363 20.05 0.98 -22.07
CA ALA A 363 19.35 2.25 -21.89
C ALA A 363 17.86 2.14 -22.26
N LEU A 364 17.52 1.48 -23.37
CA LEU A 364 16.14 1.25 -23.78
C LEU A 364 15.37 0.41 -22.75
N HIS A 365 15.99 -0.66 -22.24
CA HIS A 365 15.40 -1.47 -21.17
C HIS A 365 15.11 -0.63 -19.92
N GLU A 366 16.04 0.22 -19.51
CA GLU A 366 15.86 1.09 -18.36
C GLU A 366 14.69 2.07 -18.57
N ARG A 367 14.60 2.70 -19.76
CA ARG A 367 13.48 3.62 -20.09
C ARG A 367 12.12 2.92 -20.12
N LEU A 368 12.05 1.71 -20.70
CA LEU A 368 10.84 0.89 -20.69
C LEU A 368 10.43 0.56 -19.24
N THR A 369 11.39 0.17 -18.41
CA THR A 369 11.15 -0.17 -17.00
C THR A 369 10.65 1.04 -16.22
N GLN A 370 11.33 2.19 -16.34
CA GLN A 370 10.93 3.43 -15.67
C GLN A 370 9.52 3.88 -16.08
N ARG A 371 9.13 3.64 -17.34
CA ARG A 371 7.84 4.06 -17.88
C ARG A 371 6.71 3.09 -17.57
N PHE A 372 6.95 1.78 -17.64
CA PHE A 372 5.87 0.78 -17.60
C PHE A 372 5.87 -0.08 -16.32
N VAL A 373 6.79 0.16 -15.40
CA VAL A 373 6.85 -0.53 -14.11
C VAL A 373 6.90 0.49 -12.99
N ASP A 374 5.90 0.44 -12.11
CA ASP A 374 6.03 1.07 -10.81
C ASP A 374 6.76 0.11 -9.88
N LYS A 375 8.06 0.37 -9.68
CA LYS A 375 8.94 -0.49 -8.86
C LYS A 375 8.38 -0.74 -7.46
N ARG A 376 7.65 0.22 -6.86
CA ARG A 376 7.04 0.07 -5.52
C ARG A 376 5.85 -0.88 -5.56
N THR A 377 4.94 -0.69 -6.51
CA THR A 377 3.76 -1.56 -6.67
C THR A 377 4.13 -2.96 -7.16
N ALA A 378 5.10 -3.08 -8.07
CA ALA A 378 5.67 -4.35 -8.52
C ALA A 378 6.27 -5.18 -7.37
N MET A 379 7.08 -4.55 -6.50
CA MET A 379 7.64 -5.21 -5.31
C MET A 379 6.56 -5.59 -4.28
N LEU A 380 5.53 -4.76 -4.11
CA LEU A 380 4.39 -5.04 -3.23
C LEU A 380 3.56 -6.25 -3.71
N VAL A 381 3.26 -6.33 -5.01
CA VAL A 381 2.52 -7.47 -5.60
C VAL A 381 3.34 -8.75 -5.52
N ARG A 382 4.66 -8.68 -5.74
CA ARG A 382 5.59 -9.82 -5.59
C ARG A 382 5.57 -10.37 -4.15
N ARG A 383 5.63 -9.50 -3.14
CA ARG A 383 5.71 -9.91 -1.72
C ARG A 383 4.37 -10.21 -1.05
N MET A 384 3.26 -9.97 -1.73
CA MET A 384 1.97 -10.57 -1.36
C MET A 384 1.89 -12.05 -1.75
N LYS A 385 2.70 -12.49 -2.74
CA LYS A 385 2.73 -13.88 -3.22
C LYS A 385 3.83 -14.71 -2.57
N ASP A 386 5.03 -14.14 -2.39
CA ASP A 386 6.12 -14.79 -1.67
C ASP A 386 5.87 -14.70 -0.16
N LYS A 387 5.52 -15.83 0.48
CA LYS A 387 5.33 -16.00 1.93
C LYS A 387 6.66 -15.89 2.72
N ASP A 388 7.62 -15.09 2.26
CA ASP A 388 8.87 -14.89 3.00
C ASP A 388 8.72 -13.78 4.03
N GLU A 389 9.33 -14.00 5.20
CA GLU A 389 9.25 -13.14 6.38
C GLU A 389 9.67 -11.70 6.06
N LEU A 390 8.71 -10.79 6.06
CA LEU A 390 8.94 -9.35 6.02
C LEU A 390 9.87 -8.97 7.20
N LEU A 391 11.09 -8.52 6.89
CA LEU A 391 12.00 -7.93 7.86
C LEU A 391 11.48 -6.52 8.22
N ALA A 392 10.62 -6.45 9.24
CA ALA A 392 10.30 -5.20 9.90
C ALA A 392 11.17 -5.02 11.14
N ALA A 393 11.82 -3.86 11.23
CA ALA A 393 12.50 -3.42 12.42
C ALA A 393 11.65 -2.35 13.12
N VAL A 394 11.29 -2.60 14.38
CA VAL A 394 10.71 -1.57 15.24
C VAL A 394 11.84 -0.92 16.04
N THR A 395 12.09 0.36 15.84
CA THR A 395 13.13 1.08 16.57
C THR A 395 12.73 1.24 18.05
N ARG A 396 13.70 1.58 18.92
CA ARG A 396 13.42 1.91 20.34
C ARG A 396 12.44 3.08 20.51
N LYS A 397 12.31 3.95 19.50
CA LYS A 397 11.37 5.09 19.50
C LYS A 397 9.96 4.69 19.03
N GLY A 398 9.75 3.43 18.67
CA GLY A 398 8.49 2.92 18.13
C GLY A 398 8.33 3.14 16.64
N ASP A 399 9.35 3.64 15.94
CA ASP A 399 9.30 3.81 14.48
C ASP A 399 9.29 2.43 13.82
N VAL A 400 8.30 2.18 12.98
CA VAL A 400 8.15 0.92 12.26
C VAL A 400 8.78 1.11 10.90
N VAL A 401 9.87 0.39 10.67
CA VAL A 401 10.61 0.42 9.42
C VAL A 401 10.48 -0.95 8.78
N VAL A 402 9.93 -1.00 7.57
CA VAL A 402 9.84 -2.24 6.79
C VAL A 402 10.87 -2.13 5.67
N GLU A 403 11.90 -2.98 5.73
CA GLU A 403 13.02 -3.00 4.77
C GLU A 403 13.63 -1.61 4.46
N GLY A 404 13.97 -0.87 5.52
CA GLY A 404 14.66 0.42 5.42
C GLY A 404 13.77 1.65 5.22
N HIS A 405 12.45 1.48 5.03
CA HIS A 405 11.51 2.60 4.84
C HIS A 405 10.59 2.78 6.06
N PHE A 406 10.45 4.03 6.53
CA PHE A 406 9.54 4.40 7.63
C PHE A 406 8.09 4.32 7.17
N VAL A 407 7.26 3.57 7.90
CA VAL A 407 5.86 3.29 7.52
C VAL A 407 4.86 3.88 8.52
N GLY A 408 5.33 4.26 9.69
CA GLY A 408 4.51 4.76 10.78
C GLY A 408 5.13 4.48 12.13
N ARG A 409 4.36 4.71 13.19
CA ARG A 409 4.82 4.57 14.57
C ARG A 409 3.90 3.67 15.37
N LEU A 410 4.50 2.74 16.12
CA LEU A 410 3.84 1.92 17.12
C LEU A 410 3.80 2.69 18.44
N LYS A 411 2.62 3.21 18.80
CA LYS A 411 2.33 3.86 20.09
C LYS A 411 1.66 2.86 21.04
N GLY A 412 2.32 2.49 22.13
CA GLY A 412 1.86 1.42 23.00
C GLY A 412 1.80 0.08 22.24
N PHE A 413 0.58 -0.38 21.95
CA PHE A 413 0.29 -1.55 21.09
C PHE A 413 -0.56 -1.21 19.85
N ARG A 414 -0.70 0.09 19.53
CA ARG A 414 -1.44 0.57 18.37
C ARG A 414 -0.48 1.08 17.32
N PHE A 415 -0.65 0.58 16.09
CA PHE A 415 0.06 1.12 14.94
C PHE A 415 -0.65 2.36 14.41
N ILE A 416 0.10 3.45 14.23
CA ILE A 416 -0.35 4.67 13.58
C ILE A 416 0.47 4.80 12.30
N ALA A 417 -0.19 4.63 11.16
CA ALA A 417 0.42 4.81 9.85
C ALA A 417 0.85 6.27 9.67
N ASP A 418 1.94 6.48 8.94
CA ASP A 418 2.33 7.83 8.54
C ASP A 418 1.39 8.37 7.45
N ASP A 419 1.13 9.68 7.49
CA ASP A 419 0.15 10.36 6.63
C ASP A 419 0.80 11.12 5.46
N GLU A 420 2.13 11.08 5.31
CA GLU A 420 2.84 11.75 4.21
C GLU A 420 2.58 11.12 2.82
N GLU A 421 2.04 9.89 2.75
CA GLU A 421 1.72 9.19 1.50
C GLU A 421 0.35 9.61 0.95
N THR A 422 0.34 10.31 -0.19
CA THR A 422 -0.87 10.88 -0.82
C THR A 422 -1.68 9.86 -1.63
N GLU A 423 -1.13 8.67 -1.91
CA GLU A 423 -1.78 7.64 -2.72
C GLU A 423 -2.51 6.57 -1.85
N PRO A 424 -3.86 6.46 -1.92
CA PRO A 424 -4.66 5.66 -0.99
C PRO A 424 -4.36 4.15 -1.00
N ASN A 425 -3.96 3.60 -2.15
CA ASN A 425 -3.70 2.17 -2.29
C ASN A 425 -2.30 1.80 -1.78
N ALA A 426 -1.29 2.64 -2.02
CA ALA A 426 0.05 2.47 -1.45
C ALA A 426 0.00 2.53 0.07
N LYS A 427 -0.75 3.51 0.62
CA LYS A 427 -1.00 3.64 2.06
C LYS A 427 -1.61 2.37 2.67
N ARG A 428 -2.64 1.80 2.03
CA ARG A 428 -3.28 0.55 2.49
C ARG A 428 -2.33 -0.65 2.47
N ALA A 429 -1.53 -0.79 1.42
CA ALA A 429 -0.62 -1.91 1.27
C ALA A 429 0.56 -1.83 2.26
N ALA A 430 1.12 -0.63 2.44
CA ALA A 430 2.14 -0.35 3.44
C ALA A 430 1.62 -0.59 4.87
N THR A 431 0.39 -0.15 5.16
CA THR A 431 -0.27 -0.41 6.45
C THR A 431 -0.48 -1.91 6.67
N ALA A 432 -0.92 -2.66 5.65
CA ALA A 432 -1.11 -4.11 5.76
C ALA A 432 0.22 -4.87 5.98
N ALA A 433 1.29 -4.47 5.30
CA ALA A 433 2.62 -5.04 5.48
C ALA A 433 3.19 -4.74 6.88
N ALA A 434 3.05 -3.50 7.35
CA ALA A 434 3.42 -3.12 8.72
C ALA A 434 2.61 -3.92 9.76
N MET A 435 1.29 -4.06 9.57
CA MET A 435 0.44 -4.86 10.45
C MET A 435 0.85 -6.34 10.48
N GLN A 436 1.18 -6.93 9.33
CA GLN A 436 1.61 -8.33 9.25
C GLN A 436 2.95 -8.54 9.96
N ALA A 437 3.91 -7.64 9.77
CA ALA A 437 5.22 -7.76 10.39
C ALA A 437 5.20 -7.46 11.90
N LEU A 438 4.31 -6.58 12.35
CA LEU A 438 4.11 -6.33 13.78
C LEU A 438 3.59 -7.55 14.53
N ARG A 439 2.92 -8.52 13.88
CA ARG A 439 2.40 -9.73 14.55
C ARG A 439 3.48 -10.57 15.22
N SER A 440 4.71 -10.61 14.68
CA SER A 440 5.83 -11.34 15.29
C SER A 440 6.52 -10.55 16.40
N GLU A 441 6.53 -9.21 16.32
CA GLU A 441 7.16 -8.33 17.33
C GLU A 441 6.29 -8.08 18.57
N ILE A 442 4.96 -8.11 18.41
CA ILE A 442 4.00 -7.86 19.51
C ILE A 442 4.22 -8.81 20.70
N PRO A 443 4.37 -10.15 20.54
CA PRO A 443 4.69 -11.04 21.65
C PRO A 443 5.95 -10.64 22.44
N VAL A 444 7.01 -10.20 21.75
CA VAL A 444 8.27 -9.76 22.38
C VAL A 444 8.07 -8.44 23.14
N ARG A 445 7.22 -7.55 22.61
CA ARG A 445 6.85 -6.29 23.27
C ARG A 445 5.97 -6.53 24.51
N VAL A 446 5.05 -7.51 24.46
CA VAL A 446 4.21 -7.91 25.61
C VAL A 446 5.07 -8.49 26.73
N ALA A 447 6.05 -9.35 26.41
CA ALA A 447 6.97 -9.89 27.42
C ALA A 447 7.77 -8.77 28.12
N ARG A 448 8.22 -7.76 27.37
CA ARG A 448 8.87 -6.56 27.95
C ARG A 448 7.91 -5.77 28.83
N PHE A 449 6.68 -5.55 28.37
CA PHE A 449 5.65 -4.82 29.10
C PHE A 449 5.33 -5.46 30.45
N GLU A 450 5.24 -6.79 30.53
CA GLU A 450 5.01 -7.51 31.80
C GLU A 450 6.17 -7.39 32.79
N ALA A 451 7.40 -7.38 32.27
CA ALA A 451 8.62 -7.33 33.08
C ALA A 451 8.97 -5.92 33.59
N GLU A 452 8.28 -4.88 33.13
CA GLU A 452 8.54 -3.50 33.54
C GLU A 452 8.05 -3.21 34.97
N PRO A 453 8.78 -2.39 35.73
CA PRO A 453 8.37 -1.99 37.07
C PRO A 453 7.24 -0.96 37.02
N ASP A 454 6.53 -0.78 38.14
CA ASP A 454 5.33 0.07 38.19
C ASP A 454 5.59 1.54 37.87
N GLU A 455 6.82 2.04 38.03
CA GLU A 455 7.19 3.42 37.67
C GLU A 455 7.16 3.66 36.16
N ALA A 456 7.18 2.61 35.34
CA ALA A 456 7.01 2.72 33.89
C ALA A 456 5.55 3.03 33.49
N PHE A 457 4.61 2.95 34.43
CA PHE A 457 3.19 3.10 34.22
C PHE A 457 2.65 4.34 34.93
N SER A 458 1.73 5.03 34.28
CA SER A 458 1.02 6.17 34.86
C SER A 458 -0.42 6.24 34.32
N ALA A 459 -1.25 7.09 34.92
CA ALA A 459 -2.55 7.42 34.35
C ALA A 459 -2.73 8.92 34.24
N ASP A 460 -3.40 9.36 33.18
CA ASP A 460 -3.73 10.76 32.96
C ASP A 460 -5.12 11.13 33.51
N SER A 461 -5.43 12.43 33.54
CA SER A 461 -6.73 12.93 34.03
C SER A 461 -7.94 12.40 33.24
N GLY A 462 -7.73 11.94 32.00
CA GLY A 462 -8.75 11.33 31.13
C GLY A 462 -8.97 9.84 31.36
N ALA A 463 -8.43 9.29 32.45
CA ALA A 463 -8.50 7.88 32.79
C ALA A 463 -7.79 6.95 31.81
N ARG A 464 -6.82 7.44 31.02
CA ARG A 464 -5.98 6.58 30.16
C ARG A 464 -4.78 6.07 30.94
N ILE A 465 -4.49 4.79 30.80
CA ILE A 465 -3.27 4.16 31.35
C ILE A 465 -2.17 4.27 30.31
N LEU A 466 -1.04 4.84 30.72
CA LEU A 466 0.13 5.11 29.90
C LEU A 466 1.27 4.17 30.31
N TRP A 467 1.99 3.64 29.33
CA TRP A 467 3.25 2.93 29.52
C TRP A 467 4.36 3.72 28.81
N ARG A 468 5.35 4.20 29.58
CA ARG A 468 6.42 5.11 29.10
C ARG A 468 5.87 6.33 28.34
N GLY A 469 4.72 6.84 28.78
CA GLY A 469 4.03 7.98 28.17
C GLY A 469 3.07 7.65 27.02
N GLU A 470 2.99 6.40 26.57
CA GLU A 470 2.12 6.00 25.46
C GLU A 470 0.87 5.25 25.95
N PRO A 471 -0.33 5.50 25.39
CA PRO A 471 -1.57 4.89 25.88
C PRO A 471 -1.66 3.39 25.56
N VAL A 472 -1.97 2.59 26.58
CA VAL A 472 -2.11 1.13 26.49
C VAL A 472 -3.46 0.62 26.99
N GLY A 473 -4.19 1.41 27.77
CA GLY A 473 -5.53 1.05 28.26
C GLY A 473 -6.30 2.24 28.80
N ARG A 474 -7.49 1.99 29.31
CA ARG A 474 -8.34 2.99 30.01
C ARG A 474 -8.86 2.39 31.31
N ILE A 475 -9.01 3.23 32.33
CA ILE A 475 -9.66 2.90 33.58
C ILE A 475 -11.15 3.15 33.41
N THR A 476 -11.96 2.17 33.80
CA THR A 476 -13.42 2.19 33.69
C THR A 476 -14.06 1.95 35.05
N ALA A 477 -15.33 2.32 35.19
CA ALA A 477 -16.12 2.02 36.38
C ALA A 477 -16.14 0.50 36.64
N GLY A 478 -15.78 0.11 37.87
CA GLY A 478 -15.90 -1.26 38.33
C GLY A 478 -17.13 -1.46 39.21
N SER A 479 -17.05 -2.40 40.16
CA SER A 479 -18.15 -2.67 41.09
C SER A 479 -18.33 -1.57 42.14
N ASP A 480 -17.30 -0.76 42.37
CA ASP A 480 -17.25 0.33 43.34
C ASP A 480 -16.27 1.41 42.84
N ILE A 481 -16.46 2.67 43.25
CA ILE A 481 -15.57 3.78 42.86
C ILE A 481 -14.12 3.58 43.32
N LEU A 482 -13.89 2.81 44.39
CA LEU A 482 -12.57 2.42 44.88
C LEU A 482 -12.06 1.10 44.30
N ALA A 483 -12.84 0.43 43.46
CA ALA A 483 -12.47 -0.80 42.76
C ALA A 483 -12.65 -0.62 41.24
N PRO A 484 -11.88 0.28 40.62
CA PRO A 484 -11.96 0.53 39.18
C PRO A 484 -11.43 -0.66 38.37
N VAL A 485 -11.80 -0.73 37.09
CA VAL A 485 -11.37 -1.81 36.19
C VAL A 485 -10.51 -1.23 35.08
N ALA A 486 -9.27 -1.71 34.96
CA ALA A 486 -8.44 -1.45 33.80
C ALA A 486 -9.01 -2.19 32.58
N ARG A 487 -9.02 -1.56 31.41
CA ARG A 487 -9.34 -2.20 30.14
C ARG A 487 -8.24 -1.94 29.13
N VAL A 488 -7.75 -3.00 28.50
CA VAL A 488 -6.76 -2.89 27.43
C VAL A 488 -7.34 -2.18 26.21
N THR A 489 -6.52 -1.40 25.53
CA THR A 489 -6.89 -0.76 24.26
C THR A 489 -7.07 -1.81 23.17
N GLU A 490 -8.20 -1.79 22.46
CA GLU A 490 -8.43 -2.70 21.33
C GLU A 490 -7.47 -2.44 20.16
N THR A 491 -6.98 -3.52 19.56
CA THR A 491 -6.05 -3.51 18.42
C THR A 491 -6.11 -4.85 17.69
N ASP A 492 -6.04 -4.79 16.36
CA ASP A 492 -6.07 -5.97 15.46
C ASP A 492 -4.72 -6.72 15.42
N LEU A 493 -3.72 -6.21 16.16
CA LEU A 493 -2.35 -6.71 16.16
C LEU A 493 -2.10 -7.85 17.16
N MET A 494 -3.07 -8.20 18.01
CA MET A 494 -2.89 -9.20 19.07
C MET A 494 -4.10 -10.13 19.22
N ASP A 495 -3.82 -11.38 19.56
CA ASP A 495 -4.84 -12.39 19.88
C ASP A 495 -5.39 -12.22 21.31
N SER A 496 -6.36 -13.07 21.68
CA SER A 496 -6.98 -13.04 23.02
C SER A 496 -5.98 -13.34 24.13
N HIS A 497 -5.04 -14.27 23.92
CA HIS A 497 -4.08 -14.68 24.93
C HIS A 497 -3.10 -13.56 25.29
N LEU A 498 -2.55 -12.85 24.30
CA LEU A 498 -1.69 -11.68 24.53
C LEU A 498 -2.45 -10.54 25.20
N ARG A 499 -3.73 -10.37 24.87
CA ARG A 499 -4.59 -9.37 25.50
C ARG A 499 -4.81 -9.65 26.98
N ASP A 500 -5.08 -10.90 27.35
CA ASP A 500 -5.31 -11.31 28.74
C ASP A 500 -4.07 -11.08 29.62
N ARG A 501 -2.88 -11.29 29.04
CA ARG A 501 -1.60 -10.97 29.66
C ARG A 501 -1.42 -9.48 29.98
N ILE A 502 -1.66 -8.62 28.99
CA ILE A 502 -1.63 -7.16 29.18
C ILE A 502 -2.68 -6.74 30.22
N GLN A 503 -3.89 -7.30 30.13
CA GLN A 503 -5.00 -7.03 31.05
C GLN A 503 -4.63 -7.37 32.49
N THR A 504 -4.01 -8.53 32.72
CA THR A 504 -3.57 -8.97 34.06
C THR A 504 -2.54 -8.00 34.65
N ARG A 505 -1.54 -7.59 33.85
CA ARG A 505 -0.51 -6.63 34.31
C ARG A 505 -1.11 -5.26 34.63
N LEU A 506 -2.02 -4.76 33.79
CA LEU A 506 -2.70 -3.47 34.00
C LEU A 506 -3.61 -3.50 35.24
N THR A 507 -4.33 -4.60 35.47
CA THR A 507 -5.15 -4.78 36.67
C THR A 507 -4.28 -4.76 37.93
N SER A 508 -3.17 -5.52 37.95
CA SER A 508 -2.24 -5.53 39.08
C SER A 508 -1.70 -4.12 39.39
N TRP A 509 -1.25 -3.40 38.35
CA TRP A 509 -0.75 -2.03 38.52
C TRP A 509 -1.83 -1.08 39.08
N LEU A 510 -3.05 -1.16 38.56
CA LEU A 510 -4.15 -0.30 38.98
C LEU A 510 -4.54 -0.57 40.45
N ASP A 511 -4.59 -1.84 40.84
CA ASP A 511 -4.88 -2.25 42.21
C ASP A 511 -3.82 -1.71 43.18
N ASP A 512 -2.54 -1.80 42.82
CA ASP A 512 -1.42 -1.27 43.61
C ASP A 512 -1.45 0.27 43.66
N TYR A 513 -1.73 0.92 42.53
CA TYR A 513 -1.88 2.37 42.43
C TYR A 513 -2.98 2.89 43.36
N VAL A 514 -4.17 2.31 43.30
CA VAL A 514 -5.31 2.69 44.14
C VAL A 514 -5.02 2.38 45.61
N SER A 515 -4.46 1.20 45.89
CA SER A 515 -4.10 0.77 47.24
C SER A 515 -3.10 1.72 47.89
N HIS A 516 -2.13 2.21 47.14
CA HIS A 516 -1.13 3.17 47.62
C HIS A 516 -1.71 4.58 47.76
N ARG A 517 -2.38 5.09 46.72
CA ARG A 517 -2.89 6.47 46.68
C ARG A 517 -4.09 6.72 47.59
N LEU A 518 -4.94 5.72 47.84
CA LEU A 518 -6.13 5.86 48.68
C LEU A 518 -6.07 5.01 49.95
N LYS A 519 -4.85 4.62 50.37
CA LYS A 519 -4.61 3.86 51.60
C LYS A 519 -5.39 4.34 52.83
N PRO A 520 -5.47 5.65 53.14
CA PRO A 520 -6.24 6.12 54.30
C PRO A 520 -7.73 5.76 54.22
N LEU A 521 -8.32 5.87 53.03
CA LEU A 521 -9.74 5.62 52.79
C LEU A 521 -10.06 4.11 52.82
N LEU A 522 -9.21 3.31 52.19
CA LEU A 522 -9.32 1.84 52.21
C LEU A 522 -9.17 1.29 53.64
N LYS A 523 -8.19 1.80 54.40
CA LYS A 523 -8.02 1.45 55.82
C LYS A 523 -9.25 1.83 56.65
N ALA A 524 -9.87 2.97 56.38
CA ALA A 524 -11.09 3.39 57.07
C ALA A 524 -12.26 2.45 56.76
N ARG A 525 -12.41 2.04 55.48
CA ARG A 525 -13.48 1.14 55.03
C ARG A 525 -13.39 -0.26 55.64
N GLN A 526 -12.17 -0.75 55.90
CA GLN A 526 -11.92 -2.05 56.53
C GLN A 526 -11.94 -2.02 58.07
N ALA A 527 -12.02 -0.84 58.68
CA ALA A 527 -11.98 -0.71 60.14
C ALA A 527 -13.25 -1.24 60.80
N ASP A 528 -13.10 -1.93 61.93
CA ASP A 528 -14.25 -2.30 62.73
C ASP A 528 -14.80 -1.07 63.49
N LEU A 529 -16.07 -0.76 63.22
CA LEU A 529 -16.73 0.49 63.54
C LEU A 529 -18.21 0.22 63.89
N SER A 530 -18.80 1.11 64.67
CA SER A 530 -20.25 1.09 64.93
C SER A 530 -21.05 1.35 63.65
N ALA A 531 -22.32 0.93 63.59
CA ALA A 531 -23.15 1.10 62.40
C ALA A 531 -23.21 2.56 61.88
N PRO A 532 -23.36 3.61 62.71
CA PRO A 532 -23.30 5.00 62.24
C PRO A 532 -21.94 5.41 61.69
N ALA A 533 -20.84 4.91 62.28
CA ALA A 533 -19.48 5.19 61.82
C ALA A 533 -19.17 4.47 60.50
N LYS A 534 -19.60 3.20 60.35
CA LYS A 534 -19.54 2.45 59.08
C LYS A 534 -20.31 3.20 57.99
N GLY A 535 -21.51 3.68 58.30
CA GLY A 535 -22.32 4.47 57.37
C GLY A 535 -21.64 5.78 56.93
N LEU A 536 -21.00 6.51 57.85
CA LEU A 536 -20.25 7.72 57.50
C LEU A 536 -19.04 7.42 56.61
N VAL A 537 -18.26 6.40 56.97
CA VAL A 537 -17.09 5.99 56.17
C VAL A 537 -17.50 5.51 54.79
N PHE A 538 -18.62 4.79 54.67
CA PHE A 538 -19.18 4.37 53.39
C PHE A 538 -19.52 5.59 52.51
N GLN A 539 -20.22 6.59 53.05
CA GLN A 539 -20.52 7.84 52.32
C GLN A 539 -19.26 8.62 51.93
N LEU A 540 -18.23 8.61 52.78
CA LEU A 540 -16.93 9.18 52.44
C LEU A 540 -16.21 8.38 51.35
N ALA A 541 -16.33 7.05 51.33
CA ALA A 541 -15.76 6.22 50.28
C ALA A 541 -16.40 6.52 48.92
N GLU A 542 -17.73 6.63 48.87
CA GLU A 542 -18.48 7.02 47.66
C GLU A 542 -18.10 8.42 47.14
N SER A 543 -17.68 9.32 48.04
CA SER A 543 -17.26 10.69 47.74
C SER A 543 -15.74 10.89 47.78
N LEU A 544 -14.95 9.81 47.68
CA LEU A 544 -13.49 9.86 47.61
C LEU A 544 -12.81 10.63 48.76
N GLY A 545 -13.44 10.64 49.93
CA GLY A 545 -12.88 11.10 51.19
C GLY A 545 -13.28 12.52 51.61
N SER A 546 -14.24 13.15 50.93
CA SER A 546 -14.77 14.47 51.33
C SER A 546 -16.23 14.66 50.92
N ALA A 547 -17.05 15.12 51.87
CA ALA A 547 -18.47 15.39 51.65
C ALA A 547 -18.94 16.64 52.38
N PRO A 548 -19.93 17.38 51.85
CA PRO A 548 -20.61 18.43 52.60
C PRO A 548 -21.26 17.84 53.85
N ARG A 549 -21.13 18.50 55.00
CA ARG A 549 -21.66 18.02 56.28
C ARG A 549 -23.16 17.71 56.19
N ARG A 550 -23.92 18.56 55.48
CA ARG A 550 -25.36 18.40 55.26
C ARG A 550 -25.76 17.06 54.62
N VAL A 551 -24.90 16.46 53.80
CA VAL A 551 -25.16 15.18 53.11
C VAL A 551 -25.06 14.00 54.09
N VAL A 552 -24.24 14.14 55.13
CA VAL A 552 -23.94 13.08 56.11
C VAL A 552 -24.38 13.43 57.53
N GLU A 553 -25.28 14.41 57.69
CA GLU A 553 -25.70 14.94 59.01
C GLU A 553 -26.39 13.87 59.87
N THR A 554 -27.16 12.97 59.25
CA THR A 554 -27.84 11.86 59.94
C THR A 554 -26.82 10.92 60.61
N GLN A 555 -25.78 10.54 59.88
CA GLN A 555 -24.70 9.69 60.39
C GLN A 555 -23.92 10.42 61.48
N ILE A 556 -23.57 11.70 61.26
CA ILE A 556 -22.83 12.51 62.25
C ILE A 556 -23.60 12.68 63.56
N SER A 557 -24.92 12.87 63.48
CA SER A 557 -25.79 13.00 64.65
C SER A 557 -25.86 11.70 65.44
N ALA A 558 -25.79 10.55 64.77
CA ALA A 558 -25.83 9.22 65.38
C ALA A 558 -24.47 8.68 65.87
N LEU A 559 -23.33 9.32 65.56
CA LEU A 559 -21.99 8.83 65.93
C LEU A 559 -21.72 8.74 67.45
N GLY A 560 -22.37 9.56 68.27
CA GLY A 560 -22.01 9.73 69.69
C GLY A 560 -20.57 10.22 69.89
N THR A 561 -20.07 10.16 71.13
CA THR A 561 -18.69 10.54 71.49
C THR A 561 -17.65 9.52 71.02
N ASP A 562 -17.94 8.23 71.20
CA ASP A 562 -17.00 7.16 70.86
C ASP A 562 -16.86 6.96 69.35
N GLY A 563 -17.97 7.04 68.59
CA GLY A 563 -17.91 7.01 67.13
C GLY A 563 -17.13 8.18 66.55
N ARG A 564 -17.28 9.40 67.12
CA ARG A 564 -16.46 10.57 66.74
C ARG A 564 -14.98 10.34 67.01
N ARG A 565 -14.63 9.73 68.15
CA ARG A 565 -13.24 9.40 68.48
C ARG A 565 -12.69 8.34 67.52
N ALA A 566 -13.49 7.34 67.16
CA ALA A 566 -13.12 6.26 66.24
C ALA A 566 -12.82 6.79 64.83
N VAL A 567 -13.73 7.57 64.22
CA VAL A 567 -13.49 8.12 62.88
C VAL A 567 -12.33 9.13 62.86
N ARG A 568 -12.11 9.87 63.96
CA ARG A 568 -10.95 10.77 64.11
C ARG A 568 -9.63 10.01 64.13
N ARG A 569 -9.55 8.84 64.77
CA ARG A 569 -8.35 7.96 64.75
C ARG A 569 -8.04 7.43 63.34
N LEU A 570 -9.05 7.31 62.48
CA LEU A 570 -8.89 6.94 61.07
C LEU A 570 -8.50 8.13 60.18
N GLY A 571 -8.34 9.34 60.74
CA GLY A 571 -7.97 10.54 60.01
C GLY A 571 -9.15 11.30 59.39
N VAL A 572 -10.39 10.97 59.75
CA VAL A 572 -11.58 11.73 59.34
C VAL A 572 -11.76 12.94 60.24
N ARG A 573 -11.83 14.14 59.65
CA ARG A 573 -12.15 15.40 60.32
C ARG A 573 -13.63 15.72 60.09
N VAL A 574 -14.41 15.76 61.17
CA VAL A 574 -15.80 16.21 61.15
C VAL A 574 -15.81 17.71 61.44
N GLY A 575 -15.88 18.52 60.38
CA GLY A 575 -15.93 19.97 60.43
C GLY A 575 -17.34 20.54 60.63
N ARG A 576 -17.44 21.87 60.57
CA ARG A 576 -18.71 22.61 60.64
C ARG A 576 -19.47 22.55 59.32
N GLU A 577 -18.76 22.55 58.20
CA GLU A 577 -19.30 22.68 56.86
C GLU A 577 -19.08 21.40 56.05
N CYS A 578 -17.97 20.70 56.30
CA CYS A 578 -17.53 19.52 55.56
C CYS A 578 -17.03 18.40 56.49
N VAL A 579 -17.12 17.16 56.01
CA VAL A 579 -16.39 16.01 56.58
C VAL A 579 -15.39 15.54 55.57
N PHE A 580 -14.12 15.40 55.96
CA PHE A 580 -13.05 15.08 55.01
C PHE A 580 -11.85 14.41 55.67
N MET A 581 -10.98 13.80 54.86
CA MET A 581 -9.69 13.25 55.30
C MET A 581 -8.54 14.17 54.85
N PRO A 582 -7.86 14.89 55.77
CA PRO A 582 -6.78 15.82 55.40
C PRO A 582 -5.64 15.18 54.60
N ALA A 583 -5.34 13.90 54.85
CA ALA A 583 -4.30 13.16 54.13
C ALA A 583 -4.57 13.07 52.61
N LEU A 584 -5.85 13.13 52.19
CA LEU A 584 -6.27 13.00 50.80
C LEU A 584 -6.37 14.35 50.06
N LEU A 585 -5.88 15.44 50.65
CA LEU A 585 -5.86 16.78 50.04
C LEU A 585 -4.50 17.15 49.42
N ARG A 586 -3.53 16.24 49.45
CA ARG A 586 -2.23 16.43 48.77
C ARG A 586 -2.38 16.13 47.27
N ALA A 587 -1.59 16.80 46.44
CA ALA A 587 -1.67 16.74 44.97
C ALA A 587 -1.79 15.31 44.43
N ALA A 588 -0.87 14.41 44.79
CA ALA A 588 -0.88 13.02 44.32
C ALA A 588 -2.16 12.22 44.67
N HIS A 589 -2.86 12.58 45.75
CA HIS A 589 -4.13 11.93 46.12
C HIS A 589 -5.28 12.57 45.36
N ILE A 590 -5.26 13.90 45.18
CA ILE A 590 -6.23 14.62 44.37
C ILE A 590 -6.20 14.11 42.93
N GLU A 591 -5.02 13.91 42.35
CA GLU A 591 -4.84 13.33 41.01
C GLU A 591 -5.50 11.96 40.89
N ALA A 592 -5.26 11.06 41.85
CA ALA A 592 -5.92 9.76 41.89
C ALA A 592 -7.45 9.88 42.06
N LYS A 593 -7.93 10.88 42.80
CA LYS A 593 -9.36 11.11 43.00
C LYS A 593 -10.05 11.67 41.75
N VAL A 594 -9.40 12.58 41.03
CA VAL A 594 -9.84 13.05 39.71
C VAL A 594 -9.97 11.84 38.78
N LEU A 595 -8.93 11.01 38.73
CA LEU A 595 -8.89 9.80 37.89
C LEU A 595 -10.06 8.86 38.14
N LEU A 596 -10.30 8.48 39.40
CA LEU A 596 -11.37 7.57 39.76
C LEU A 596 -12.76 8.18 39.54
N TRP A 597 -12.92 9.47 39.84
CA TRP A 597 -14.18 10.16 39.58
C TRP A 597 -14.50 10.21 38.09
N THR A 598 -13.53 10.58 37.25
CA THR A 598 -13.67 10.59 35.79
C THR A 598 -14.04 9.20 35.26
N ALA A 599 -13.34 8.15 35.72
CA ALA A 599 -13.62 6.77 35.31
C ALA A 599 -15.00 6.29 35.75
N TRP A 600 -15.45 6.66 36.95
CA TRP A 600 -16.75 6.29 37.51
C TRP A 600 -17.92 6.99 36.83
N ALA A 601 -17.78 8.30 36.58
CA ALA A 601 -18.81 9.11 35.97
C ALA A 601 -18.95 8.90 34.44
N GLY A 602 -17.98 8.20 33.82
CA GLY A 602 -18.02 7.91 32.38
C GLY A 602 -17.88 9.14 31.49
N HIS A 603 -17.32 10.24 32.00
CA HIS A 603 -17.12 11.45 31.22
C HIS A 603 -15.95 11.29 30.25
N ASP A 604 -16.17 11.64 28.98
CA ASP A 604 -15.11 11.66 27.97
C ASP A 604 -14.24 12.92 28.03
N ASN A 605 -14.72 13.98 28.69
CA ASN A 605 -13.97 15.20 28.90
C ASN A 605 -13.68 15.39 30.40
N PRO A 606 -12.45 15.14 30.86
CA PRO A 606 -12.12 15.31 32.27
C PRO A 606 -12.12 16.79 32.66
N PRO A 607 -12.52 17.13 33.90
CA PRO A 607 -12.31 18.48 34.43
C PRO A 607 -10.84 18.88 34.40
N ALA A 608 -10.57 20.18 34.32
CA ALA A 608 -9.20 20.70 34.24
C ALA A 608 -8.34 20.23 35.43
N ALA A 609 -7.06 19.97 35.15
CA ALA A 609 -6.10 19.59 36.19
C ALA A 609 -6.02 20.69 37.26
N ILE A 610 -6.11 20.30 38.53
CA ILE A 610 -6.03 21.23 39.66
C ILE A 610 -4.56 21.47 39.98
N PRO A 611 -4.03 22.70 39.81
CA PRO A 611 -2.62 22.96 40.07
C PRO A 611 -2.27 22.72 41.54
N GLU A 612 -1.06 22.21 41.78
CA GLU A 612 -0.59 21.91 43.13
C GLU A 612 -0.66 23.15 44.04
N GLY A 613 -1.11 22.95 45.27
CA GLY A 613 -1.17 23.99 46.29
C GLY A 613 -2.32 25.01 46.15
N ARG A 614 -3.09 25.00 45.05
CA ARG A 614 -4.21 25.94 44.87
C ARG A 614 -5.28 25.77 45.95
N VAL A 615 -5.64 26.87 46.59
CA VAL A 615 -6.66 26.88 47.65
C VAL A 615 -8.07 27.06 47.07
N SER A 616 -8.20 27.78 45.97
CA SER A 616 -9.45 28.01 45.26
C SER A 616 -9.29 27.85 43.76
N ILE A 617 -10.35 27.33 43.13
CA ILE A 617 -10.47 27.11 41.68
C ILE A 617 -11.81 27.63 41.19
N SER A 618 -11.91 27.97 39.91
CA SER A 618 -13.18 28.39 39.31
C SER A 618 -14.18 27.24 39.24
N VAL A 619 -15.45 27.53 39.46
CA VAL A 619 -16.54 26.58 39.21
C VAL A 619 -16.88 26.63 37.73
N GLU A 620 -16.76 25.49 37.06
CA GLU A 620 -17.08 25.33 35.65
C GLU A 620 -18.57 24.95 35.49
N PRO A 621 -19.32 25.55 34.54
CA PRO A 621 -20.76 25.30 34.39
C PRO A 621 -21.14 23.84 34.16
N ASP A 622 -20.31 23.10 33.41
CA ASP A 622 -20.60 21.72 32.98
C ASP A 622 -20.04 20.66 33.96
N VAL A 623 -19.42 21.08 35.06
CA VAL A 623 -18.83 20.18 36.05
C VAL A 623 -19.75 20.06 37.27
N PRO A 624 -20.28 18.86 37.59
CA PRO A 624 -21.21 18.68 38.69
C PRO A 624 -20.54 18.91 40.06
N ALA A 625 -21.31 19.36 41.04
CA ALA A 625 -20.83 19.61 42.41
C ALA A 625 -20.15 18.39 43.06
N THR A 626 -20.56 17.18 42.67
CA THR A 626 -19.99 15.91 43.14
C THR A 626 -18.52 15.74 42.77
N PHE A 627 -18.06 16.31 41.65
CA PHE A 627 -16.64 16.34 41.29
C PHE A 627 -15.85 17.12 42.34
N TYR A 628 -16.27 18.36 42.64
CA TYR A 628 -15.61 19.21 43.61
C TYR A 628 -15.53 18.53 44.97
N TRP A 629 -16.64 17.95 45.43
CA TRP A 629 -16.66 17.20 46.69
C TRP A 629 -15.69 16.03 46.65
N ALA A 630 -15.68 15.27 45.55
CA ALA A 630 -14.74 14.18 45.35
C ALA A 630 -13.31 14.66 45.51
N VAL A 631 -12.88 15.74 44.84
CA VAL A 631 -11.49 16.22 44.89
C VAL A 631 -11.12 17.06 46.13
N GLY A 632 -12.04 17.22 47.09
CA GLY A 632 -11.77 17.95 48.34
C GLY A 632 -11.96 19.45 48.25
N TYR A 633 -12.86 19.91 47.37
CA TYR A 633 -13.27 21.30 47.19
C TYR A 633 -14.77 21.45 47.40
N MET A 634 -15.21 22.63 47.81
CA MET A 634 -16.62 22.95 48.00
C MET A 634 -17.00 24.14 47.12
N PRO A 635 -17.96 24.00 46.21
CA PRO A 635 -18.49 25.13 45.44
C PRO A 635 -19.15 26.17 46.34
N THR A 636 -18.73 27.42 46.23
CA THR A 636 -19.15 28.54 47.09
C THR A 636 -19.43 29.80 46.25
N GLY A 637 -20.15 29.66 45.15
CA GLY A 637 -20.39 30.71 44.16
C GLY A 637 -19.57 30.47 42.89
N ARG A 638 -18.84 31.49 42.42
CA ARG A 638 -17.96 31.38 41.24
C ARG A 638 -16.70 30.55 41.50
N LEU A 639 -16.33 30.37 42.77
CA LEU A 639 -15.15 29.62 43.19
C LEU A 639 -15.55 28.37 43.98
N ALA A 640 -14.77 27.30 43.82
CA ALA A 640 -14.73 26.16 44.71
C ALA A 640 -13.47 26.23 45.58
N VAL A 641 -13.65 26.04 46.88
CA VAL A 641 -12.61 26.25 47.90
C VAL A 641 -12.23 24.92 48.55
N ARG A 642 -10.92 24.68 48.73
CA ARG A 642 -10.43 23.45 49.36
C ARG A 642 -10.96 23.32 50.78
N VAL A 643 -11.47 22.15 51.14
CA VAL A 643 -12.29 21.94 52.36
C VAL A 643 -11.56 22.25 53.66
N ASP A 644 -10.24 22.06 53.74
CA ASP A 644 -9.42 22.42 54.90
C ASP A 644 -9.35 23.93 55.12
N MET A 645 -9.19 24.69 54.04
CA MET A 645 -9.13 26.15 54.08
C MET A 645 -10.53 26.77 54.26
N LEU A 646 -11.57 26.14 53.72
CA LEU A 646 -12.95 26.56 53.96
C LEU A 646 -13.33 26.43 55.44
N GLU A 647 -12.95 25.33 56.10
CA GLU A 647 -13.17 25.15 57.53
C GLU A 647 -12.39 26.15 58.37
N ARG A 648 -11.14 26.46 57.98
CA ARG A 648 -10.34 27.50 58.64
C ARG A 648 -10.96 28.88 58.49
N LEU A 649 -11.44 29.23 57.29
CA LEU A 649 -12.17 30.47 57.04
C LEU A 649 -13.44 30.53 57.90
N ALA A 650 -14.23 29.46 57.92
CA ALA A 650 -15.45 29.39 58.71
C ALA A 650 -15.15 29.59 60.21
N GLU A 651 -14.11 28.95 60.75
CA GLU A 651 -13.68 29.11 62.14
C GLU A 651 -13.29 30.57 62.47
N GLN A 652 -12.54 31.23 61.59
CA GLN A 652 -12.15 32.63 61.77
C GLN A 652 -13.34 33.58 61.65
N ALA A 653 -14.24 33.36 60.69
CA ALA A 653 -15.47 34.12 60.53
C ALA A 653 -16.39 33.99 61.76
N TRP A 654 -16.55 32.79 62.30
CA TRP A 654 -17.31 32.56 63.54
C TRP A 654 -16.65 33.23 64.76
N THR A 655 -15.32 33.28 64.80
CA THR A 655 -14.57 33.97 65.86
C THR A 655 -14.75 35.48 65.80
N LEU A 656 -14.70 36.08 64.60
CA LEU A 656 -15.01 37.49 64.39
C LEU A 656 -16.46 37.81 64.75
N LEU A 657 -17.40 36.94 64.38
CA LEU A 657 -18.81 37.10 64.67
C LEU A 657 -19.12 37.17 66.19
N ARG A 658 -18.29 36.55 67.06
CA ARG A 658 -18.43 36.68 68.52
C ARG A 658 -18.25 38.13 69.00
N LYS A 659 -17.55 38.97 68.24
CA LYS A 659 -17.35 40.40 68.50
C LYS A 659 -18.41 41.29 67.83
N GLY A 660 -19.35 40.71 67.09
CA GLY A 660 -20.40 41.41 66.32
C GLY A 660 -20.26 41.24 64.81
N PRO A 661 -21.13 41.89 64.00
CA PRO A 661 -21.04 41.84 62.55
C PRO A 661 -19.68 42.34 62.03
N PHE A 662 -19.03 41.55 61.17
CA PHE A 662 -17.65 41.77 60.72
C PHE A 662 -17.59 42.11 59.23
N ALA A 663 -16.58 42.89 58.80
CA ALA A 663 -16.33 43.17 57.39
C ALA A 663 -15.40 42.10 56.76
N PRO A 664 -15.48 41.85 55.44
CA PRO A 664 -14.55 40.97 54.74
C PRO A 664 -13.13 41.58 54.76
N SER A 665 -12.28 41.10 55.69
CA SER A 665 -10.92 41.64 55.87
C SER A 665 -9.92 41.04 54.87
N PRO A 666 -8.79 41.75 54.60
CA PRO A 666 -7.68 41.19 53.82
C PRO A 666 -7.14 39.86 54.37
N GLU A 667 -7.20 39.66 55.68
CA GLU A 667 -6.84 38.40 56.32
C GLU A 667 -7.75 37.25 55.85
N LEU A 668 -9.07 37.46 55.78
CA LEU A 668 -10.02 36.44 55.31
C LEU A 668 -9.80 36.11 53.83
N MET A 669 -9.53 37.14 53.01
CA MET A 669 -9.22 36.98 51.59
C MET A 669 -7.92 36.19 51.37
N SER A 670 -6.90 36.43 52.19
CA SER A 670 -5.61 35.73 52.12
C SER A 670 -5.71 34.23 52.39
N ILE A 671 -6.63 33.79 53.27
CA ILE A 671 -6.82 32.35 53.59
C ILE A 671 -7.27 31.57 52.35
N ILE A 672 -8.08 32.17 51.48
CA ILE A 672 -8.67 31.51 50.31
C ILE A 672 -7.95 31.88 49.00
N GLY A 673 -7.24 33.01 48.98
CA GLY A 673 -6.62 33.57 47.80
C GLY A 673 -7.64 34.13 46.80
N CYS A 674 -8.63 34.90 47.27
CA CYS A 674 -9.70 35.46 46.45
C CYS A 674 -9.82 36.99 46.60
N GLY A 675 -10.55 37.63 45.67
CA GLY A 675 -10.86 39.06 45.73
C GLY A 675 -12.06 39.40 46.62
N THR A 676 -12.36 40.71 46.72
CA THR A 676 -13.42 41.25 47.57
C THR A 676 -14.83 40.82 47.15
N GLU A 677 -15.09 40.63 45.85
CA GLU A 677 -16.40 40.17 45.37
C GLU A 677 -16.63 38.68 45.71
N ASP A 678 -15.59 37.86 45.57
CA ASP A 678 -15.68 36.42 45.78
C ASP A 678 -15.81 36.06 47.27
N ILE A 679 -15.11 36.78 48.16
CA ILE A 679 -15.18 36.50 49.61
C ILE A 679 -16.61 36.70 50.15
N SER A 680 -17.35 37.68 49.62
CA SER A 680 -18.74 37.90 49.98
C SER A 680 -19.64 36.75 49.56
N ALA A 681 -19.44 36.19 48.36
CA ALA A 681 -20.17 35.02 47.89
C ALA A 681 -19.84 33.77 48.75
N ILE A 682 -18.56 33.58 49.11
CA ILE A 682 -18.11 32.46 49.95
C ILE A 682 -18.72 32.53 51.35
N LEU A 683 -18.68 33.69 52.00
CA LEU A 683 -19.31 33.89 53.31
C LEU A 683 -20.83 33.69 53.25
N GLY A 684 -21.47 34.12 52.16
CA GLY A 684 -22.88 33.83 51.90
C GLY A 684 -23.17 32.33 51.79
N ALA A 685 -22.33 31.56 51.08
CA ALA A 685 -22.45 30.11 50.94
C ALA A 685 -22.26 29.37 52.29
N LEU A 686 -21.45 29.92 53.20
CA LEU A 686 -21.30 29.47 54.59
C LEU A 686 -22.49 29.85 55.49
N GLY A 687 -23.51 30.53 54.95
CA GLY A 687 -24.73 30.90 55.64
C GLY A 687 -24.67 32.24 56.39
N PHE A 688 -23.56 32.98 56.32
CA PHE A 688 -23.50 34.32 56.90
C PHE A 688 -24.37 35.29 56.08
N ARG A 689 -25.07 36.19 56.77
CA ARG A 689 -25.95 37.16 56.11
C ARG A 689 -25.24 38.47 55.89
N LYS A 690 -25.24 38.94 54.65
CA LYS A 690 -24.83 40.30 54.30
C LYS A 690 -25.78 41.32 54.96
N VAL A 691 -25.21 42.27 55.70
CA VAL A 691 -25.88 43.40 56.35
C VAL A 691 -25.08 44.66 56.06
N ASN A 692 -25.76 45.75 55.75
CA ASN A 692 -25.12 47.05 55.56
C ASN A 692 -25.15 47.82 56.88
N VAL A 693 -23.98 48.21 57.38
CA VAL A 693 -23.85 49.02 58.59
C VAL A 693 -22.99 50.22 58.25
N LYS A 694 -23.53 51.44 58.36
CA LYS A 694 -22.82 52.70 58.03
C LYS A 694 -22.20 52.69 56.62
N SER A 695 -22.94 52.21 55.62
CA SER A 695 -22.50 52.10 54.21
C SER A 695 -21.32 51.13 53.95
N GLU A 696 -20.92 50.33 54.95
CA GLU A 696 -19.96 49.22 54.78
C GLU A 696 -20.68 47.87 54.73
N GLU A 697 -20.19 46.98 53.86
CA GLU A 697 -20.63 45.59 53.80
C GLU A 697 -20.10 44.80 54.99
N ARG A 698 -21.01 44.24 55.80
CA ARG A 698 -20.69 43.38 56.94
C ARG A 698 -21.48 42.08 56.93
N PHE A 699 -21.00 41.08 57.66
CA PHE A 699 -21.59 39.76 57.76
C PHE A 699 -22.06 39.47 59.18
N ALA A 700 -23.32 39.08 59.31
CA ALA A 700 -23.96 38.73 60.58
C ALA A 700 -24.36 37.25 60.62
N ALA A 701 -24.73 36.78 61.81
CA ALA A 701 -25.13 35.40 62.04
C ALA A 701 -26.28 34.96 61.09
N PRO A 702 -26.28 33.69 60.66
CA PRO A 702 -27.42 33.08 59.97
C PRO A 702 -28.72 33.30 60.77
N LYS A 703 -29.85 33.58 60.10
CA LYS A 703 -31.17 33.62 60.80
C LYS A 703 -31.45 32.21 61.33
N LYS A 704 -31.68 32.05 62.64
CA LYS A 704 -32.22 30.79 63.19
C LYS A 704 -33.55 30.51 62.49
N GLY A 705 -33.58 29.51 61.61
CA GLY A 705 -34.82 28.95 61.11
C GLY A 705 -35.64 28.44 62.30
N ARG A 706 -36.84 28.99 62.49
CA ARG A 706 -37.86 28.39 63.37
C ARG A 706 -38.10 26.97 62.83
N ARG A 707 -37.82 25.95 63.63
CA ARG A 707 -38.20 24.55 63.31
C ARG A 707 -39.67 24.57 62.87
N PRO A 708 -40.03 24.12 61.65
CA PRO A 708 -41.44 23.96 61.33
C PRO A 708 -42.00 22.90 62.27
N ALA A 709 -43.05 23.26 63.00
CA ALA A 709 -43.82 22.30 63.78
C ALA A 709 -44.29 21.19 62.84
N ALA A 710 -44.14 19.93 63.26
CA ALA A 710 -44.62 18.77 62.52
C ALA A 710 -46.11 18.93 62.23
N LYS A 711 -46.47 19.24 60.98
CA LYS A 711 -47.84 19.14 60.51
C LYS A 711 -48.14 17.66 60.31
N LYS A 712 -49.02 17.12 61.18
CA LYS A 712 -49.74 15.86 60.93
C LYS A 712 -50.40 15.96 59.55
N SER A 713 -49.92 15.16 58.59
CA SER A 713 -50.61 14.96 57.32
C SER A 713 -51.48 13.72 57.43
N SER A 714 -52.78 13.98 57.58
CA SER A 714 -53.84 13.04 57.21
C SER A 714 -54.00 13.07 55.69
N ARG A 715 -53.66 11.99 55.00
CA ARG A 715 -54.43 11.45 53.87
C ARG A 715 -53.82 10.14 53.40
N THR A 716 -54.59 9.09 53.65
CA THR A 716 -54.53 7.80 52.99
C THR A 716 -54.62 8.01 51.48
N THR A 717 -53.58 7.63 50.75
CA THR A 717 -53.65 7.37 49.31
C THR A 717 -52.77 6.16 49.05
N GLN A 718 -53.41 5.08 48.61
CA GLN A 718 -52.79 3.82 48.22
C GLN A 718 -51.70 4.06 47.16
N PRO A 719 -50.59 3.31 47.19
CA PRO A 719 -49.63 3.32 46.10
C PRO A 719 -50.22 2.60 44.87
N SER A 720 -50.31 3.32 43.76
CA SER A 720 -50.54 2.76 42.43
C SER A 720 -49.41 1.79 42.07
N ARG A 721 -49.80 0.61 41.59
CA ARG A 721 -48.91 -0.46 41.14
C ARG A 721 -48.11 0.03 39.92
N VAL A 722 -46.79 0.12 40.05
CA VAL A 722 -45.87 0.13 38.91
C VAL A 722 -45.58 -1.32 38.56
N SER A 723 -46.02 -1.76 37.38
CA SER A 723 -46.04 -3.15 36.92
C SER A 723 -44.73 -3.65 36.29
N ASP A 724 -43.62 -2.91 36.35
CA ASP A 724 -42.35 -3.33 35.75
C ASP A 724 -41.15 -3.18 36.71
N SER A 725 -41.20 -3.92 37.83
CA SER A 725 -40.04 -4.15 38.68
C SER A 725 -39.39 -5.50 38.33
N PRO A 726 -38.05 -5.59 38.21
CA PRO A 726 -37.32 -6.84 37.96
C PRO A 726 -37.57 -7.96 39.00
N PHE A 727 -38.19 -7.64 40.14
CA PHE A 727 -38.55 -8.59 41.18
C PHE A 727 -39.97 -9.19 41.04
N ALA A 728 -40.79 -8.74 40.08
CA ALA A 728 -42.11 -9.32 39.82
C ALA A 728 -42.04 -10.70 39.15
N LYS A 729 -40.98 -10.96 38.37
CA LYS A 729 -40.76 -12.23 37.62
C LYS A 729 -40.28 -13.41 38.46
N LEU A 730 -39.86 -13.18 39.71
CA LEU A 730 -39.48 -14.25 40.65
C LEU A 730 -40.67 -14.91 41.35
N ARG A 731 -41.88 -14.37 41.18
CA ARG A 731 -43.11 -14.91 41.80
C ARG A 731 -43.80 -15.99 40.96
N GLU A 732 -43.39 -16.17 39.70
CA GLU A 732 -43.91 -17.21 38.80
C GLU A 732 -43.10 -18.52 38.82
N LEU A 733 -41.98 -18.57 39.56
CA LEU A 733 -41.12 -19.76 39.70
C LEU A 733 -41.18 -20.43 41.09
N ARG A 734 -42.17 -20.06 41.92
CA ARG A 734 -42.54 -20.79 43.14
C ARG A 734 -44.04 -21.04 43.12
N GLY A 735 -44.44 -22.01 42.32
CA GLY A 735 -45.77 -22.63 42.25
C GLY A 735 -45.60 -24.03 41.72
#